data_AF-A0A956GKU6-F1
#
_entry.id   AF-A0A956GKU6-F1
#
_cell.length_a   1.000
_cell.length_b   1.000
_cell.length_c   1.000
_cell.angle_alpha   90.00
_cell.angle_beta   90.00
_cell.angle_gamma   90.00
#
_symmetry.space_group_name_H-M   'P 1'
#
loop_
_entity.id
_entity.type
_entity.pdbx_description
1 polymer ?
#
loop_
_entity_poly.entity_id
_entity_poly.type
_entity_poly.pdbx_seq_one_letter_code
_entity_poly.pdbx_strand_id
1 'polypeptide(L)'
;MQRTSMMALALATLIAPACKINGKDILSRPGGGSSSGSSGSSSSSSSSGSSSGGGDSSDHDAGGGDGGGGGATASGGGGGGDICKPLEDAGFDENVRRQDIAEHTTICDVVTIDPAPGVKKVGARKPGWCGEVAKLMPEGARTSWAHGPMSQIKEGRYWWDQTTLVLGALCVNPDDARVQEQTGYLYQYWVNQTGLTPEQLDGLFKYMGSYPAHETTLYADTMKAACKAFPAISSEASAHDKLLGEAVRSSLGCADRSGAPYWVSGGSSDDISWYVDAAAEPPSELLRSYVVMRCLGQPDEIGGQELAAYAVCGTDARALDAAKLEQEIAGYHELAKAHARTQHAIARKIAARYEAVARDKVKEDPAWQVLLYDAPAAAWKAWKADYKANQKVIDAERDYEALYFGPSRKAAKNCWAAPWRNLTAHVGAAKARSVLDAKHAMTDRIGTIILEHLVACADAEGMAQVHNAYGTVFASARPVRGPRFATFFAVIDALNEIKADRSKFPAEVSWFSRMFTGRSPVVSTGGSSLDSLDLAGSDKGGVVKSVKKSDGGLIVEFKTERWKDSTWDCKSTGEIIMFHSDGTPIYGQDCKYAGEEWVSQTHDPIWVDELMGAGIKPGAFVRSTSGAARHGNVFDAMPVEVWASKDKKQLVAYLGLEL
;
A
#
# COMPACT_ATOMS: atom_id res chain seq x y z
N MET A 1 29.47 -47.17 -33.43
CA MET A 1 28.23 -46.54 -33.92
C MET A 1 27.80 -45.47 -32.92
N GLN A 2 27.73 -44.22 -33.42
CA GLN A 2 27.02 -43.01 -32.92
C GLN A 2 27.13 -42.66 -31.42
N ARG A 3 28.02 -41.76 -30.98
CA ARG A 3 27.98 -40.26 -31.03
C ARG A 3 26.74 -39.63 -30.39
N THR A 4 26.89 -39.23 -29.13
CA THR A 4 26.03 -38.29 -28.40
C THR A 4 26.60 -36.88 -28.56
N SER A 5 25.84 -35.98 -29.20
CA SER A 5 26.19 -34.58 -29.41
C SER A 5 26.06 -33.75 -28.12
N MET A 6 27.15 -33.11 -27.71
CA MET A 6 27.13 -31.96 -26.81
C MET A 6 26.68 -30.72 -27.58
N MET A 7 25.63 -30.06 -27.11
CA MET A 7 25.18 -28.76 -27.61
C MET A 7 25.83 -27.68 -26.74
N ALA A 8 26.82 -27.00 -27.30
CA ALA A 8 27.47 -25.84 -26.68
C ALA A 8 26.55 -24.62 -26.80
N LEU A 9 26.15 -24.04 -25.66
CA LEU A 9 25.47 -22.75 -25.60
C LEU A 9 26.54 -21.65 -25.59
N ALA A 10 26.64 -20.91 -26.69
CA ALA A 10 27.52 -19.75 -26.79
C ALA A 10 26.88 -18.56 -26.03
N LEU A 11 27.53 -18.15 -24.95
CA LEU A 11 27.25 -16.88 -24.27
C LEU A 11 27.91 -15.75 -25.07
N ALA A 12 27.11 -14.93 -25.75
CA ALA A 12 27.59 -13.70 -26.37
C ALA A 12 27.54 -12.57 -25.32
N THR A 13 28.71 -12.21 -24.80
CA THR A 13 28.92 -11.05 -23.92
C THR A 13 28.88 -9.78 -24.76
N LEU A 14 27.80 -9.00 -24.67
CA LEU A 14 27.76 -7.63 -25.18
C LEU A 14 28.49 -6.71 -24.19
N ILE A 15 29.72 -6.35 -24.53
CA ILE A 15 30.50 -5.32 -23.85
C ILE A 15 30.05 -3.97 -24.43
N ALA A 16 29.34 -3.16 -23.64
CA ALA A 16 29.09 -1.76 -23.97
C ALA A 16 30.40 -0.95 -23.77
N PRO A 17 30.73 0.01 -24.66
CA PRO A 17 31.94 0.79 -24.52
C PRO A 17 31.77 1.89 -23.46
N ALA A 18 32.76 1.98 -22.56
CA ALA A 18 32.89 3.03 -21.56
C ALA A 18 33.05 4.41 -22.22
N CYS A 19 32.11 5.31 -21.95
CA CYS A 19 32.29 6.74 -22.22
C CYS A 19 33.33 7.33 -21.26
N LYS A 20 34.51 7.66 -21.81
CA LYS A 20 35.50 8.54 -21.16
C LYS A 20 34.95 9.96 -21.12
N ILE A 21 34.66 10.48 -19.93
CA ILE A 21 34.48 11.91 -19.70
C ILE A 21 35.86 12.48 -19.34
N ASN A 22 36.42 13.28 -20.24
CA ASN A 22 37.61 14.08 -19.98
C ASN A 22 37.22 15.31 -19.15
N GLY A 23 37.86 15.46 -17.99
CA GLY A 23 37.80 16.68 -17.20
C GLY A 23 38.70 17.76 -17.79
N LYS A 24 38.12 18.93 -18.05
CA LYS A 24 38.77 20.25 -18.03
C LYS A 24 37.70 21.31 -18.32
N ASP A 25 37.27 22.02 -17.28
CA ASP A 25 37.38 23.48 -17.19
C ASP A 25 36.47 24.03 -16.10
N ILE A 26 37.15 24.55 -15.09
CA ILE A 26 36.65 25.49 -14.08
C ILE A 26 36.52 26.85 -14.76
N LEU A 27 35.43 27.58 -14.52
CA LEU A 27 35.43 29.03 -14.24
C LEU A 27 34.02 29.52 -13.87
N SER A 28 33.87 29.89 -12.60
CA SER A 28 33.26 31.11 -12.07
C SER A 28 31.90 31.60 -12.57
N ARG A 29 30.93 31.76 -11.65
CA ARG A 29 30.10 32.98 -11.46
C ARG A 29 29.20 32.90 -10.20
N PRO A 30 28.64 34.02 -9.69
CA PRO A 30 28.65 34.34 -8.27
C PRO A 30 27.27 34.41 -7.61
N GLY A 31 27.32 34.43 -6.27
CA GLY A 31 26.36 34.92 -5.27
C GLY A 31 24.95 35.32 -5.70
N GLY A 32 23.96 34.60 -5.16
CA GLY A 32 22.57 35.05 -5.00
C GLY A 32 22.14 34.78 -3.56
N GLY A 33 21.76 35.83 -2.84
CA GLY A 33 21.52 35.82 -1.41
C GLY A 33 20.27 35.07 -0.96
N SER A 34 20.38 34.46 0.22
CA SER A 34 19.29 33.79 0.92
C SER A 34 18.49 34.81 1.74
N SER A 35 17.23 35.00 1.38
CA SER A 35 16.24 35.68 2.22
C SER A 35 15.53 34.65 3.10
N SER A 36 15.60 34.89 4.42
CA SER A 36 14.89 34.14 5.45
C SER A 36 13.41 34.52 5.46
N GLY A 37 12.54 33.59 5.04
CA GLY A 37 11.09 33.69 5.16
C GLY A 37 10.58 32.97 6.40
N SER A 38 10.11 33.73 7.38
CA SER A 38 9.39 33.28 8.57
C SER A 38 8.05 32.64 8.19
N SER A 39 7.82 31.37 8.56
CA SER A 39 6.53 30.69 8.42
C SER A 39 5.68 30.88 9.67
N GLY A 40 4.77 31.84 9.60
CA GLY A 40 3.67 31.99 10.57
C GLY A 40 2.65 30.86 10.42
N SER A 41 2.39 30.18 11.53
CA SER A 41 1.36 29.14 11.66
C SER A 41 -0.02 29.81 11.81
N SER A 42 -0.92 29.58 10.85
CA SER A 42 -2.34 29.94 10.97
C SER A 42 -3.18 28.68 11.14
N SER A 43 -3.71 28.51 12.34
CA SER A 43 -4.76 27.58 12.70
C SER A 43 -6.11 28.11 12.21
N SER A 44 -6.78 27.38 11.33
CA SER A 44 -8.18 27.61 10.97
C SER A 44 -9.07 26.54 11.62
N SER A 45 -9.75 26.95 12.69
CA SER A 45 -10.87 26.26 13.29
C SER A 45 -12.14 26.54 12.50
N SER A 46 -12.70 25.52 11.85
CA SER A 46 -14.04 25.57 11.25
C SER A 46 -15.07 25.00 12.24
N SER A 47 -15.75 25.88 12.95
CA SER A 47 -16.96 25.58 13.74
C SER A 47 -18.20 25.79 12.87
N SER A 48 -18.85 24.72 12.45
CA SER A 48 -20.19 24.75 11.84
C SER A 48 -21.25 24.69 12.94
N GLY A 49 -21.84 25.85 13.26
CA GLY A 49 -23.06 25.95 14.05
C GLY A 49 -24.28 25.82 13.14
N SER A 50 -25.08 24.78 13.33
CA SER A 50 -26.40 24.64 12.72
C SER A 50 -27.46 24.96 13.78
N SER A 51 -28.13 26.09 13.61
CA SER A 51 -29.28 26.51 14.40
C SER A 51 -30.55 25.87 13.84
N SER A 52 -31.23 25.09 14.67
CA SER A 52 -32.56 24.55 14.42
C SER A 52 -33.60 25.59 14.82
N GLY A 53 -34.21 26.26 13.83
CA GLY A 53 -35.39 27.10 14.02
C GLY A 53 -36.66 26.27 14.00
N GLY A 54 -37.41 26.31 15.10
CA GLY A 54 -38.75 25.76 15.20
C GLY A 54 -39.78 26.62 14.47
N GLY A 55 -40.85 25.98 14.03
CA GLY A 55 -42.03 26.61 13.45
C GLY A 55 -43.25 25.72 13.67
N ASP A 56 -43.91 25.93 14.80
CA ASP A 56 -45.31 25.55 15.04
C ASP A 56 -46.23 26.33 14.10
N SER A 57 -47.25 25.66 13.54
CA SER A 57 -48.57 26.28 13.35
C SER A 57 -49.65 25.24 13.00
N SER A 58 -50.52 25.01 13.99
CA SER A 58 -52.00 25.02 13.93
C SER A 58 -52.76 24.08 13.00
N ASP A 59 -53.40 23.09 13.64
CA ASP A 59 -54.87 22.92 13.74
C ASP A 59 -55.76 23.45 12.61
N HIS A 60 -56.43 22.53 11.93
CA HIS A 60 -57.84 22.72 11.57
C HIS A 60 -58.64 21.41 11.74
N ASP A 61 -59.73 21.58 12.48
CA ASP A 61 -60.70 20.60 12.93
C ASP A 61 -61.90 20.51 11.97
N ALA A 62 -62.73 19.46 12.19
CA ALA A 62 -64.06 19.17 11.64
C ALA A 62 -64.13 18.58 10.21
N GLY A 63 -64.88 17.51 9.91
CA GLY A 63 -65.79 16.68 10.70
C GLY A 63 -66.74 15.91 9.76
N GLY A 64 -67.18 14.72 10.18
CA GLY A 64 -68.51 14.14 9.89
C GLY A 64 -68.76 13.40 8.55
N GLY A 65 -69.43 12.24 8.64
CA GLY A 65 -70.39 11.82 7.62
C GLY A 65 -70.35 10.37 7.14
N ASP A 66 -71.09 9.51 7.84
CA ASP A 66 -71.81 8.29 7.43
C ASP A 66 -71.71 7.72 6.00
N GLY A 67 -71.56 6.39 5.95
CA GLY A 67 -72.59 5.48 5.45
C GLY A 67 -72.81 5.36 3.93
N GLY A 68 -72.51 4.19 3.36
CA GLY A 68 -72.98 3.84 2.03
C GLY A 68 -72.46 2.50 1.50
N GLY A 69 -73.13 1.41 1.88
CA GLY A 69 -72.94 0.11 1.22
C GLY A 69 -73.47 0.13 -0.21
N GLY A 70 -72.66 -0.33 -1.15
CA GLY A 70 -73.04 -0.52 -2.55
C GLY A 70 -72.29 -1.69 -3.14
N GLY A 71 -72.92 -2.87 -3.15
CA GLY A 71 -72.42 -4.05 -3.85
C GLY A 71 -72.49 -3.83 -5.36
N ALA A 72 -71.33 -3.78 -6.00
CA ALA A 72 -71.21 -3.80 -7.45
C ALA A 72 -70.84 -5.21 -7.90
N THR A 73 -71.81 -5.88 -8.53
CA THR A 73 -71.63 -7.13 -9.28
C THR A 73 -70.76 -6.85 -10.51
N ALA A 74 -69.58 -7.47 -10.56
CA ALA A 74 -68.69 -7.43 -11.71
C ALA A 74 -69.24 -8.33 -12.85
N SER A 75 -69.72 -7.70 -13.93
CA SER A 75 -69.98 -8.39 -15.19
C SER A 75 -68.70 -8.43 -16.01
N GLY A 76 -68.24 -9.65 -16.32
CA GLY A 76 -67.06 -9.92 -17.14
C GLY A 76 -67.24 -9.67 -18.64
N GLY A 77 -66.10 -9.51 -19.31
CA GLY A 77 -65.94 -9.25 -20.75
C GLY A 77 -65.12 -7.98 -20.93
N GLY A 78 -63.83 -8.01 -21.21
CA GLY A 78 -63.19 -8.81 -22.26
C GLY A 78 -62.53 -7.87 -23.26
N GLY A 79 -61.66 -6.99 -22.75
CA GLY A 79 -60.82 -6.11 -23.55
C GLY A 79 -59.52 -5.92 -22.80
N GLY A 80 -58.53 -6.76 -23.09
CA GLY A 80 -57.16 -6.66 -22.56
C GLY A 80 -56.44 -5.43 -23.12
N GLY A 81 -57.00 -4.25 -22.87
CA GLY A 81 -56.32 -2.98 -23.12
C GLY A 81 -55.13 -2.86 -22.17
N ASP A 82 -54.02 -2.35 -22.68
CA ASP A 82 -52.81 -2.08 -21.93
C ASP A 82 -53.14 -1.26 -20.68
N ILE A 83 -53.02 -1.87 -19.48
CA ILE A 83 -53.40 -1.24 -18.21
C ILE A 83 -52.53 0.00 -17.92
N CYS A 84 -51.37 0.08 -18.57
CA CYS A 84 -50.42 1.18 -18.47
C CYS A 84 -50.76 2.38 -19.35
N LYS A 85 -51.78 2.28 -20.21
CA LYS A 85 -52.24 3.41 -21.02
C LYS A 85 -53.50 4.03 -20.40
N PRO A 86 -53.55 5.37 -20.27
CA PRO A 86 -54.79 6.07 -20.00
C PRO A 86 -55.83 5.71 -21.07
N LEU A 87 -57.08 5.54 -20.68
CA LEU A 87 -58.17 5.45 -21.63
C LEU A 87 -58.53 6.87 -22.07
N GLU A 88 -58.44 7.14 -23.37
CA GLU A 88 -58.74 8.46 -23.95
C GLU A 88 -60.17 8.94 -23.65
N ASP A 89 -61.10 8.00 -23.46
CA ASP A 89 -62.52 8.27 -23.21
C ASP A 89 -62.98 8.05 -21.76
N ALA A 90 -62.08 7.67 -20.84
CA ALA A 90 -62.45 7.43 -19.44
C ALA A 90 -62.42 8.72 -18.60
N GLY A 91 -63.30 8.79 -17.60
CA GLY A 91 -63.29 9.86 -16.62
C GLY A 91 -62.00 9.90 -15.79
N PHE A 92 -61.67 11.07 -15.23
CA PHE A 92 -60.46 11.27 -14.40
C PHE A 92 -60.32 10.21 -13.30
N ASP A 93 -61.38 9.95 -12.56
CA ASP A 93 -61.37 8.97 -11.45
C ASP A 93 -61.10 7.53 -11.91
N GLU A 94 -61.57 7.15 -13.10
CA GLU A 94 -61.32 5.84 -13.68
C GLU A 94 -59.86 5.71 -14.14
N ASN A 95 -59.30 6.75 -14.73
CA ASN A 95 -57.88 6.79 -15.10
C ASN A 95 -56.97 6.77 -13.86
N VAL A 96 -57.31 7.51 -12.79
CA VAL A 96 -56.60 7.46 -11.50
C VAL A 96 -56.66 6.06 -10.90
N ARG A 97 -57.84 5.42 -10.90
CA ARG A 97 -58.00 4.05 -10.39
C ARG A 97 -57.22 3.03 -11.23
N ARG A 98 -57.25 3.13 -12.56
CA ARG A 98 -56.46 2.27 -13.46
C ARG A 98 -54.97 2.42 -13.22
N GLN A 99 -54.51 3.66 -13.07
CA GLN A 99 -53.11 3.95 -12.77
C GLN A 99 -52.71 3.35 -11.42
N ASP A 100 -53.52 3.53 -10.37
CA ASP A 100 -53.22 2.94 -9.06
C ASP A 100 -53.18 1.40 -9.14
N ILE A 101 -54.11 0.76 -9.84
CA ILE A 101 -54.07 -0.70 -10.07
C ILE A 101 -52.81 -1.08 -10.86
N ALA A 102 -52.47 -0.37 -11.94
CA ALA A 102 -51.30 -0.64 -12.76
C ALA A 102 -50.01 -0.54 -11.93
N GLU A 103 -49.89 0.49 -11.10
CA GLU A 103 -48.73 0.71 -10.24
C GLU A 103 -48.53 -0.41 -9.21
N HIS A 104 -49.60 -1.04 -8.72
CA HIS A 104 -49.52 -2.18 -7.80
C HIS A 104 -49.36 -3.52 -8.50
N THR A 105 -49.71 -3.64 -9.77
CA THR A 105 -49.83 -4.96 -10.45
C THR A 105 -48.82 -5.19 -11.55
N THR A 106 -48.24 -4.15 -12.17
CA THR A 106 -47.30 -4.31 -13.28
C THR A 106 -46.24 -3.19 -13.35
N ILE A 107 -45.34 -3.28 -14.32
CA ILE A 107 -44.32 -2.28 -14.63
C ILE A 107 -44.62 -1.71 -16.00
N CYS A 108 -45.06 -0.45 -16.03
CA CYS A 108 -45.43 0.22 -17.26
C CYS A 108 -44.24 0.62 -18.13
N ASP A 109 -43.15 1.04 -17.48
CA ASP A 109 -41.92 1.45 -18.15
C ASP A 109 -40.77 0.52 -17.76
N VAL A 110 -40.54 -0.50 -18.59
CA VAL A 110 -39.44 -1.44 -18.38
C VAL A 110 -38.10 -0.79 -18.71
N VAL A 111 -37.20 -0.79 -17.75
CA VAL A 111 -35.81 -0.33 -17.92
C VAL A 111 -35.01 -1.45 -18.58
N THR A 112 -34.58 -1.20 -19.81
CA THR A 112 -33.79 -2.15 -20.60
C THR A 112 -32.30 -2.09 -20.27
N ILE A 113 -31.69 -3.26 -20.15
CA ILE A 113 -30.24 -3.45 -19.98
C ILE A 113 -29.74 -4.33 -21.11
N ASP A 114 -28.80 -3.82 -21.89
CA ASP A 114 -28.21 -4.59 -23.00
C ASP A 114 -27.16 -5.58 -22.50
N PRO A 115 -27.03 -6.77 -23.11
CA PRO A 115 -25.94 -7.68 -22.78
C PRO A 115 -24.58 -7.05 -23.09
N ALA A 116 -23.64 -7.19 -22.15
CA ALA A 116 -22.25 -6.81 -22.42
C ALA A 116 -21.64 -7.71 -23.52
N PRO A 117 -20.60 -7.26 -24.24
CA PRO A 117 -19.95 -8.07 -25.26
C PRO A 117 -19.55 -9.46 -24.74
N GLY A 118 -20.00 -10.51 -25.43
CA GLY A 118 -19.74 -11.91 -25.06
C GLY A 118 -20.65 -12.49 -23.96
N VAL A 119 -21.54 -11.68 -23.38
CA VAL A 119 -22.53 -12.13 -22.40
C VAL A 119 -23.83 -12.50 -23.10
N LYS A 120 -24.39 -13.67 -22.76
CA LYS A 120 -25.69 -14.11 -23.31
C LYS A 120 -26.81 -13.25 -22.72
N LYS A 121 -27.80 -12.92 -23.56
CA LYS A 121 -29.02 -12.25 -23.11
C LYS A 121 -29.76 -13.12 -22.09
N VAL A 122 -30.06 -12.55 -20.92
CA VAL A 122 -30.96 -13.14 -19.94
C VAL A 122 -32.40 -12.84 -20.37
N GLY A 123 -33.20 -13.89 -20.54
CA GLY A 123 -34.61 -13.76 -20.89
C GLY A 123 -35.47 -13.32 -19.71
N ALA A 124 -36.74 -13.00 -20.00
CA ALA A 124 -37.75 -12.81 -18.96
C ALA A 124 -37.82 -14.06 -18.06
N ARG A 125 -37.86 -13.85 -16.75
CA ARG A 125 -37.92 -14.94 -15.78
C ARG A 125 -38.62 -14.50 -14.50
N LYS A 126 -39.24 -15.45 -13.82
CA LYS A 126 -39.78 -15.24 -12.48
C LYS A 126 -38.65 -14.92 -11.50
N PRO A 127 -38.83 -13.97 -10.57
CA PRO A 127 -37.82 -13.71 -9.54
C PRO A 127 -37.75 -14.88 -8.55
N GLY A 128 -36.62 -15.61 -8.55
CA GLY A 128 -36.43 -16.82 -7.77
C GLY A 128 -36.24 -16.58 -6.26
N TRP A 129 -36.08 -15.32 -5.85
CA TRP A 129 -35.87 -14.92 -4.45
C TRP A 129 -37.16 -14.60 -3.68
N CYS A 130 -38.31 -14.49 -4.36
CA CYS A 130 -39.52 -13.95 -3.74
C CYS A 130 -40.12 -14.82 -2.63
N GLY A 131 -39.79 -16.11 -2.56
CA GLY A 131 -40.28 -16.98 -1.48
C GLY A 131 -39.90 -16.53 -0.07
N GLU A 132 -38.78 -15.79 0.07
CA GLU A 132 -38.34 -15.24 1.34
C GLU A 132 -38.59 -13.73 1.46
N VAL A 133 -38.34 -12.99 0.38
CA VAL A 133 -38.44 -11.51 0.38
C VAL A 133 -39.88 -11.03 0.51
N ALA A 134 -40.86 -11.73 -0.07
CA ALA A 134 -42.26 -11.31 -0.01
C ALA A 134 -42.81 -11.21 1.42
N LYS A 135 -42.23 -11.94 2.39
CA LYS A 135 -42.65 -11.91 3.80
C LYS A 135 -42.20 -10.63 4.53
N LEU A 136 -41.32 -9.84 3.93
CA LEU A 136 -40.69 -8.66 4.54
C LEU A 136 -41.17 -7.34 3.93
N MET A 137 -41.97 -7.38 2.87
CA MET A 137 -42.46 -6.18 2.20
C MET A 137 -43.57 -5.51 3.02
N PRO A 138 -43.55 -4.17 3.17
CA PRO A 138 -44.64 -3.45 3.83
C PRO A 138 -45.95 -3.57 3.05
N GLU A 139 -47.07 -3.52 3.78
CA GLU A 139 -48.39 -3.37 3.16
C GLU A 139 -48.40 -2.12 2.26
N GLY A 140 -48.86 -2.27 1.02
CA GLY A 140 -48.90 -1.18 0.03
C GLY A 140 -47.67 -1.05 -0.88
N ALA A 141 -46.74 -2.01 -0.86
CA ALA A 141 -45.66 -2.07 -1.83
C ALA A 141 -46.18 -2.12 -3.29
N ARG A 142 -45.53 -1.38 -4.18
CA ARG A 142 -45.93 -1.24 -5.60
C ARG A 142 -44.87 -1.82 -6.53
N THR A 143 -45.27 -2.48 -7.61
CA THR A 143 -44.35 -2.95 -8.66
C THR A 143 -43.68 -1.79 -9.38
N SER A 144 -44.37 -0.65 -9.53
CA SER A 144 -43.84 0.57 -10.15
C SER A 144 -42.60 1.13 -9.45
N TRP A 145 -42.40 0.81 -8.16
CA TRP A 145 -41.23 1.23 -7.40
C TRP A 145 -39.92 0.61 -7.91
N ALA A 146 -39.97 -0.41 -8.77
CA ALA A 146 -38.79 -0.95 -9.43
C ALA A 146 -38.20 0.01 -10.47
N HIS A 147 -39.00 0.88 -11.11
CA HIS A 147 -38.56 1.67 -12.26
C HIS A 147 -37.44 2.66 -11.92
N GLY A 148 -37.66 3.54 -10.94
CA GLY A 148 -36.68 4.56 -10.54
C GLY A 148 -35.33 3.96 -10.13
N PRO A 149 -35.30 2.99 -9.20
CA PRO A 149 -34.10 2.26 -8.83
C PRO A 149 -33.43 1.51 -10.01
N MET A 150 -34.19 0.86 -10.89
CA MET A 150 -33.61 0.22 -12.09
C MET A 150 -32.96 1.25 -13.04
N SER A 151 -33.55 2.42 -13.21
CA SER A 151 -32.96 3.51 -13.99
C SER A 151 -31.65 3.99 -13.37
N GLN A 152 -31.57 4.12 -12.05
CA GLN A 152 -30.32 4.46 -11.36
C GLN A 152 -29.25 3.35 -11.50
N ILE A 153 -29.66 2.07 -11.43
CA ILE A 153 -28.77 0.92 -11.69
C ILE A 153 -28.21 1.00 -13.11
N LYS A 154 -29.06 1.27 -14.11
CA LYS A 154 -28.66 1.43 -15.52
C LYS A 154 -27.62 2.54 -15.69
N GLU A 155 -27.76 3.63 -14.96
CA GLU A 155 -26.82 4.76 -14.95
C GLU A 155 -25.56 4.49 -14.12
N GLY A 156 -25.46 3.34 -13.43
CA GLY A 156 -24.31 2.96 -12.61
C GLY A 156 -24.27 3.61 -11.22
N ARG A 157 -25.38 4.20 -10.75
CA ARG A 157 -25.44 4.91 -9.46
C ARG A 157 -26.01 4.02 -8.36
N TYR A 158 -25.37 4.05 -7.18
CA TYR A 158 -25.87 3.44 -5.92
C TYR A 158 -26.42 2.01 -6.08
N TRP A 159 -25.86 1.24 -7.01
CA TRP A 159 -26.53 0.07 -7.55
C TRP A 159 -26.76 -1.03 -6.50
N TRP A 160 -25.96 -1.09 -5.42
CA TRP A 160 -26.22 -1.97 -4.29
C TRP A 160 -27.54 -1.66 -3.60
N ASP A 161 -27.69 -0.43 -3.09
CA ASP A 161 -28.91 0.02 -2.40
C ASP A 161 -30.12 0.05 -3.35
N GLN A 162 -29.91 0.43 -4.60
CA GLN A 162 -30.99 0.40 -5.59
C GLN A 162 -31.40 -1.03 -5.92
N THR A 163 -30.48 -1.99 -5.95
CA THR A 163 -30.83 -3.40 -6.18
C THR A 163 -31.78 -3.89 -5.10
N THR A 164 -31.54 -3.58 -3.82
CA THR A 164 -32.41 -4.07 -2.74
C THR A 164 -33.84 -3.56 -2.87
N LEU A 165 -34.03 -2.30 -3.28
CA LEU A 165 -35.35 -1.72 -3.57
C LEU A 165 -36.05 -2.43 -4.75
N VAL A 166 -35.32 -2.73 -5.82
CA VAL A 166 -35.87 -3.45 -6.98
C VAL A 166 -36.31 -4.86 -6.59
N LEU A 167 -35.49 -5.58 -5.81
CA LEU A 167 -35.77 -6.97 -5.44
C LEU A 167 -37.12 -7.12 -4.72
N GLY A 168 -37.43 -6.19 -3.81
CA GLY A 168 -38.71 -6.15 -3.11
C GLY A 168 -39.89 -5.84 -4.04
N ALA A 169 -39.78 -4.79 -4.84
CA ALA A 169 -40.83 -4.36 -5.76
C ALA A 169 -41.21 -5.44 -6.79
N LEU A 170 -40.23 -6.19 -7.30
CA LEU A 170 -40.46 -7.29 -8.25
C LEU A 170 -41.19 -8.50 -7.62
N CYS A 171 -41.27 -8.57 -6.28
CA CYS A 171 -41.99 -9.65 -5.59
C CYS A 171 -43.47 -9.35 -5.33
N VAL A 172 -43.95 -8.14 -5.61
CA VAL A 172 -45.36 -7.77 -5.42
C VAL A 172 -46.26 -8.54 -6.39
N ASN A 173 -45.84 -8.69 -7.66
CA ASN A 173 -46.55 -9.51 -8.65
C ASN A 173 -45.57 -10.31 -9.53
N PRO A 174 -44.94 -11.39 -8.98
CA PRO A 174 -43.83 -12.07 -9.65
C PRO A 174 -44.25 -12.86 -10.90
N ASP A 175 -45.56 -13.08 -11.10
CA ASP A 175 -46.11 -13.80 -12.24
C ASP A 175 -46.49 -12.88 -13.41
N ASP A 176 -46.45 -11.55 -13.22
CA ASP A 176 -46.69 -10.58 -14.30
C ASP A 176 -45.57 -10.60 -15.36
N ALA A 177 -45.96 -10.56 -16.63
CA ALA A 177 -45.01 -10.68 -17.74
C ALA A 177 -44.00 -9.52 -17.80
N ARG A 178 -44.42 -8.29 -17.47
CA ARG A 178 -43.51 -7.12 -17.44
C ARG A 178 -42.59 -7.17 -16.24
N VAL A 179 -43.07 -7.65 -15.09
CA VAL A 179 -42.23 -7.92 -13.92
C VAL A 179 -41.16 -8.96 -14.26
N GLN A 180 -41.52 -10.05 -14.94
CA GLN A 180 -40.54 -11.07 -15.37
C GLN A 180 -39.53 -10.52 -16.39
N GLU A 181 -39.98 -9.64 -17.29
CA GLU A 181 -39.12 -8.93 -18.23
C GLU A 181 -38.11 -8.03 -17.49
N GLN A 182 -38.58 -7.19 -16.56
CA GLN A 182 -37.73 -6.33 -15.74
C GLN A 182 -36.76 -7.14 -14.86
N THR A 183 -37.22 -8.28 -14.33
CA THR A 183 -36.39 -9.24 -13.58
C THR A 183 -35.24 -9.73 -14.46
N GLY A 184 -35.53 -10.14 -15.70
CA GLY A 184 -34.52 -10.53 -16.68
C GLY A 184 -33.46 -9.43 -16.92
N TYR A 185 -33.88 -8.17 -16.97
CA TYR A 185 -32.96 -7.03 -17.10
C TYR A 185 -32.13 -6.75 -15.84
N LEU A 186 -32.68 -6.93 -14.64
CA LEU A 186 -31.90 -6.87 -13.39
C LEU A 186 -30.81 -7.96 -13.38
N TYR A 187 -31.19 -9.20 -13.73
CA TYR A 187 -30.21 -10.27 -13.91
C TYR A 187 -29.16 -9.88 -14.94
N GLN A 188 -29.57 -9.39 -16.11
CA GLN A 188 -28.63 -8.99 -17.16
C GLN A 188 -27.61 -7.98 -16.65
N TYR A 189 -28.04 -6.98 -15.87
CA TYR A 189 -27.12 -6.02 -15.26
C TYR A 189 -26.09 -6.73 -14.40
N TRP A 190 -26.53 -7.55 -13.46
CA TRP A 190 -25.62 -8.25 -12.56
C TRP A 190 -24.73 -9.27 -13.26
N VAL A 191 -25.22 -9.99 -14.28
CA VAL A 191 -24.39 -10.87 -15.12
C VAL A 191 -23.34 -10.04 -15.86
N ASN A 192 -23.69 -8.86 -16.39
CA ASN A 192 -22.74 -7.96 -17.04
C ASN A 192 -21.65 -7.47 -16.08
N GLN A 193 -22.02 -7.16 -14.82
CA GLN A 193 -21.06 -6.65 -13.82
C GLN A 193 -20.18 -7.75 -13.22
N THR A 194 -20.76 -8.92 -12.95
CA THR A 194 -20.17 -9.94 -12.07
C THR A 194 -19.84 -11.25 -12.77
N GLY A 195 -20.38 -11.49 -13.97
CA GLY A 195 -20.27 -12.79 -14.65
C GLY A 195 -20.96 -13.95 -13.92
N LEU A 196 -21.69 -13.69 -12.83
CA LEU A 196 -22.47 -14.70 -12.12
C LEU A 196 -23.59 -15.23 -12.99
N THR A 197 -23.90 -16.51 -12.83
CA THR A 197 -25.09 -17.11 -13.45
C THR A 197 -26.36 -16.61 -12.75
N PRO A 198 -27.51 -16.59 -13.45
CA PRO A 198 -28.77 -16.25 -12.81
C PRO A 198 -29.09 -17.10 -11.57
N GLU A 199 -28.69 -18.38 -11.56
CA GLU A 199 -28.93 -19.28 -10.44
C GLU A 199 -28.06 -18.92 -9.21
N GLN A 200 -26.82 -18.47 -9.43
CA GLN A 200 -25.98 -17.92 -8.36
C GLN A 200 -26.54 -16.59 -7.83
N LEU A 201 -27.07 -15.77 -8.73
CA LEU A 201 -27.70 -14.49 -8.39
C LEU A 201 -29.02 -14.68 -7.63
N ASP A 202 -29.83 -15.69 -7.92
CA ASP A 202 -31.00 -16.07 -7.10
C ASP A 202 -30.59 -16.28 -5.63
N GLY A 203 -29.48 -17.00 -5.42
CA GLY A 203 -28.89 -17.21 -4.11
C GLY A 203 -28.53 -15.90 -3.41
N LEU A 204 -27.85 -14.98 -4.10
CA LEU A 204 -27.49 -13.66 -3.55
C LEU A 204 -28.73 -12.78 -3.26
N PHE A 205 -29.64 -12.68 -4.24
CA PHE A 205 -30.82 -11.84 -4.19
C PHE A 205 -31.80 -12.27 -3.09
N LYS A 206 -31.89 -13.57 -2.78
CA LYS A 206 -32.61 -14.06 -1.60
C LYS A 206 -32.17 -13.38 -0.31
N TYR A 207 -30.86 -13.12 -0.16
CA TYR A 207 -30.35 -12.43 1.03
C TYR A 207 -30.46 -10.91 0.85
N MET A 208 -30.03 -10.35 -0.28
CA MET A 208 -30.04 -8.90 -0.52
C MET A 208 -31.44 -8.28 -0.42
N GLY A 209 -32.49 -8.96 -0.87
CA GLY A 209 -33.86 -8.44 -0.79
C GLY A 209 -34.38 -8.32 0.66
N SER A 210 -33.62 -8.78 1.65
CA SER A 210 -33.90 -8.57 3.08
C SER A 210 -33.05 -7.44 3.71
N TYR A 211 -32.49 -6.53 2.90
CA TYR A 211 -31.62 -5.43 3.35
C TYR A 211 -32.23 -4.03 3.08
N PRO A 212 -32.11 -3.03 3.98
CA PRO A 212 -31.75 -3.09 5.40
C PRO A 212 -33.02 -2.95 6.25
N ALA A 213 -33.37 -3.89 7.12
CA ALA A 213 -34.61 -3.73 7.90
C ALA A 213 -34.43 -4.19 9.35
N HIS A 214 -33.65 -3.42 10.12
CA HIS A 214 -33.41 -3.60 11.56
C HIS A 214 -32.55 -4.83 11.92
N GLU A 215 -32.09 -4.95 13.19
CA GLU A 215 -31.05 -5.89 13.65
C GLU A 215 -31.39 -7.42 13.54
N THR A 216 -32.38 -7.81 12.75
CA THR A 216 -32.89 -9.21 12.66
C THR A 216 -33.36 -9.63 11.26
N THR A 217 -32.71 -9.16 10.20
CA THR A 217 -33.05 -9.62 8.83
C THR A 217 -32.41 -10.95 8.46
N LEU A 218 -33.00 -11.66 7.50
CA LEU A 218 -32.43 -12.88 6.93
C LEU A 218 -30.97 -12.66 6.46
N TYR A 219 -30.68 -11.51 5.85
CA TYR A 219 -29.33 -11.11 5.49
C TYR A 219 -28.43 -10.99 6.71
N ALA A 220 -28.82 -10.22 7.72
CA ALA A 220 -28.02 -9.99 8.92
C ALA A 220 -27.74 -11.30 9.68
N ASP A 221 -28.74 -12.16 9.85
CA ASP A 221 -28.59 -13.45 10.52
C ASP A 221 -27.73 -14.42 9.72
N THR A 222 -27.93 -14.48 8.40
CA THR A 222 -27.11 -15.32 7.52
C THR A 222 -25.68 -14.83 7.49
N MET A 223 -25.45 -13.52 7.42
CA MET A 223 -24.12 -12.93 7.49
C MET A 223 -23.48 -13.20 8.84
N LYS A 224 -24.20 -13.04 9.95
CA LYS A 224 -23.68 -13.39 11.28
C LYS A 224 -23.28 -14.87 11.35
N ALA A 225 -24.07 -15.78 10.78
CA ALA A 225 -23.76 -17.20 10.72
C ALA A 225 -22.54 -17.49 9.82
N ALA A 226 -22.50 -16.89 8.63
CA ALA A 226 -21.38 -17.01 7.69
C ALA A 226 -20.08 -16.45 8.30
N CYS A 227 -20.14 -15.28 8.93
CA CYS A 227 -19.01 -14.61 9.55
C CYS A 227 -18.53 -15.29 10.83
N LYS A 228 -19.37 -16.08 11.51
CA LYS A 228 -18.97 -16.93 12.64
C LYS A 228 -18.03 -18.06 12.22
N ALA A 229 -18.10 -18.50 10.96
CA ALA A 229 -17.18 -19.50 10.42
C ALA A 229 -15.77 -18.95 10.20
N PHE A 230 -15.62 -17.62 10.16
CA PHE A 230 -14.32 -16.95 10.09
C PHE A 230 -13.90 -16.56 11.51
N PRO A 231 -12.76 -17.08 12.01
CA PRO A 231 -12.26 -16.72 13.32
C PRO A 231 -12.29 -15.20 13.52
N ALA A 232 -12.76 -14.77 14.69
CA ALA A 232 -12.58 -13.39 15.09
C ALA A 232 -11.06 -13.14 15.14
N ILE A 233 -10.65 -12.00 14.59
CA ILE A 233 -9.27 -11.58 14.66
C ILE A 233 -8.99 -11.31 16.13
N SER A 234 -7.97 -12.00 16.68
CA SER A 234 -7.58 -11.79 18.07
C SER A 234 -7.26 -10.31 18.29
N SER A 235 -7.68 -9.75 19.42
CA SER A 235 -7.25 -8.41 19.84
C SER A 235 -5.73 -8.35 20.06
N GLU A 236 -5.08 -9.50 20.22
CA GLU A 236 -3.64 -9.66 20.35
C GLU A 236 -2.96 -10.08 19.04
N ALA A 237 -3.71 -10.19 17.94
CA ALA A 237 -3.13 -10.48 16.63
C ALA A 237 -2.15 -9.37 16.23
N SER A 238 -1.09 -9.75 15.51
CA SER A 238 -0.17 -8.77 14.91
C SER A 238 -0.93 -7.82 13.97
N ALA A 239 -0.40 -6.62 13.75
CA ALA A 239 -0.99 -5.68 12.78
C ALA A 239 -1.12 -6.30 11.38
N HIS A 240 -0.16 -7.14 10.98
CA HIS A 240 -0.19 -7.93 9.76
C HIS A 240 -1.43 -8.84 9.70
N ASP A 241 -1.59 -9.73 10.67
CA ASP A 241 -2.68 -10.72 10.66
C ASP A 241 -4.04 -10.05 10.80
N LYS A 242 -4.09 -8.95 11.56
CA LYS A 242 -5.28 -8.13 11.69
C LYS A 242 -5.69 -7.52 10.36
N LEU A 243 -4.80 -6.83 9.67
CA LEU A 243 -5.15 -6.14 8.42
C LEU A 243 -5.45 -7.13 7.28
N LEU A 244 -4.70 -8.23 7.16
CA LEU A 244 -5.01 -9.26 6.17
C LEU A 244 -6.34 -9.97 6.49
N GLY A 245 -6.57 -10.30 7.75
CA GLY A 245 -7.83 -10.88 8.21
C GLY A 245 -9.00 -9.93 7.98
N GLU A 246 -8.85 -8.64 8.27
CA GLU A 246 -9.87 -7.61 8.05
C GLU A 246 -10.18 -7.44 6.57
N ALA A 247 -9.20 -7.49 5.67
CA ALA A 247 -9.46 -7.43 4.24
C ALA A 247 -10.19 -8.67 3.73
N VAL A 248 -9.79 -9.88 4.12
CA VAL A 248 -10.53 -11.11 3.78
C VAL A 248 -11.96 -11.02 4.31
N ARG A 249 -12.14 -10.62 5.57
CA ARG A 249 -13.47 -10.42 6.16
C ARG A 249 -14.27 -9.35 5.40
N SER A 250 -13.66 -8.23 5.02
CA SER A 250 -14.30 -7.17 4.24
C SER A 250 -14.75 -7.68 2.88
N SER A 251 -13.95 -8.51 2.22
CA SER A 251 -14.31 -9.14 0.94
C SER A 251 -15.53 -10.05 1.02
N LEU A 252 -15.80 -10.58 2.22
CA LEU A 252 -16.91 -11.48 2.47
C LEU A 252 -18.12 -10.77 3.09
N GLY A 253 -18.04 -9.46 3.36
CA GLY A 253 -19.08 -8.71 4.08
C GLY A 253 -19.08 -8.94 5.60
N CYS A 254 -17.95 -9.35 6.17
CA CYS A 254 -17.80 -9.70 7.59
C CYS A 254 -17.04 -8.65 8.43
N ALA A 255 -16.76 -7.48 7.86
CA ALA A 255 -15.95 -6.44 8.50
C ALA A 255 -16.75 -5.45 9.33
N ASP A 256 -17.98 -5.13 8.93
CA ASP A 256 -18.82 -4.15 9.61
C ASP A 256 -20.18 -4.75 10.05
N ARG A 257 -20.98 -3.94 10.75
CA ARG A 257 -22.34 -4.33 11.17
C ARG A 257 -23.34 -4.32 10.01
N SER A 258 -23.04 -3.61 8.93
CA SER A 258 -23.93 -3.55 7.76
C SER A 258 -23.90 -4.86 6.99
N GLY A 259 -22.81 -5.62 7.11
CA GLY A 259 -22.57 -6.81 6.32
C GLY A 259 -22.22 -6.48 4.87
N ALA A 260 -21.99 -5.20 4.54
CA ALA A 260 -21.66 -4.77 3.19
C ALA A 260 -20.22 -5.18 2.86
N PRO A 261 -19.99 -5.83 1.70
CA PRO A 261 -18.64 -6.18 1.28
C PRO A 261 -17.83 -4.94 0.87
N TYR A 262 -16.50 -5.07 0.85
CA TYR A 262 -15.56 -3.96 0.58
C TYR A 262 -15.90 -3.14 -0.67
N TRP A 263 -16.35 -3.82 -1.74
CA TRP A 263 -16.68 -3.17 -3.01
C TRP A 263 -17.93 -2.27 -2.96
N VAL A 264 -18.73 -2.35 -1.88
CA VAL A 264 -19.85 -1.46 -1.60
C VAL A 264 -19.41 -0.30 -0.71
N SER A 265 -18.77 -0.60 0.42
CA SER A 265 -18.55 0.38 1.48
C SER A 265 -17.30 1.24 1.30
N GLY A 266 -16.27 0.73 0.63
CA GLY A 266 -14.98 1.41 0.49
C GLY A 266 -14.30 1.64 1.85
N GLY A 267 -13.36 0.77 2.23
CA GLY A 267 -12.68 0.83 3.52
C GLY A 267 -11.31 1.54 3.51
N SER A 268 -11.03 2.33 4.55
CA SER A 268 -9.75 3.03 4.77
C SER A 268 -8.84 2.26 5.75
N SER A 269 -8.15 1.22 5.29
CA SER A 269 -6.97 0.72 6.00
C SER A 269 -5.72 1.02 5.17
N ASP A 270 -5.16 2.22 5.34
CA ASP A 270 -4.05 2.74 4.51
C ASP A 270 -2.81 1.83 4.51
N ASP A 271 -2.64 1.02 5.56
CA ASP A 271 -1.44 0.22 5.75
C ASP A 271 -1.49 -1.18 5.13
N ILE A 272 -2.62 -1.65 4.60
CA ILE A 272 -2.67 -3.03 4.08
C ILE A 272 -1.73 -3.27 2.89
N SER A 273 -1.45 -2.23 2.11
CA SER A 273 -0.50 -2.29 1.00
C SER A 273 0.91 -2.69 1.47
N TRP A 274 1.28 -2.37 2.71
CA TRP A 274 2.55 -2.79 3.31
C TRP A 274 2.58 -4.30 3.60
N TYR A 275 1.51 -4.81 4.21
CA TYR A 275 1.45 -6.20 4.66
C TYR A 275 1.20 -7.19 3.51
N VAL A 276 0.39 -6.82 2.52
CA VAL A 276 0.13 -7.68 1.35
C VAL A 276 1.33 -7.77 0.40
N ASP A 277 2.31 -6.87 0.54
CA ASP A 277 3.54 -6.87 -0.24
C ASP A 277 4.70 -7.61 0.45
N ALA A 278 4.45 -8.38 1.51
CA ALA A 278 5.50 -9.06 2.28
C ALA A 278 6.02 -10.36 1.64
N ALA A 279 5.27 -10.96 0.71
CA ALA A 279 5.54 -12.29 0.14
C ALA A 279 5.83 -12.24 -1.37
N ALA A 280 6.15 -13.40 -1.98
CA ALA A 280 6.32 -13.52 -3.43
C ALA A 280 5.01 -13.28 -4.23
N GLU A 281 3.87 -13.57 -3.60
CA GLU A 281 2.51 -13.43 -4.13
C GLU A 281 1.55 -13.17 -2.96
N PRO A 282 0.38 -12.54 -3.20
CA PRO A 282 -0.71 -12.54 -2.22
C PRO A 282 -1.03 -13.96 -1.74
N PRO A 283 -1.30 -14.17 -0.44
CA PRO A 283 -1.58 -15.50 0.09
C PRO A 283 -2.97 -16.04 -0.31
N SER A 284 -3.81 -15.24 -0.98
CA SER A 284 -5.18 -15.58 -1.37
C SER A 284 -5.65 -14.76 -2.58
N GLU A 285 -6.59 -15.30 -3.37
CA GLU A 285 -7.25 -14.58 -4.48
C GLU A 285 -8.30 -13.58 -3.99
N LEU A 286 -8.88 -13.78 -2.79
CA LEU A 286 -9.66 -12.73 -2.12
C LEU A 286 -8.79 -11.51 -1.84
N LEU A 287 -7.59 -11.72 -1.30
CA LEU A 287 -6.65 -10.62 -1.06
C LEU A 287 -6.13 -10.01 -2.36
N ARG A 288 -5.84 -10.81 -3.40
CA ARG A 288 -5.46 -10.26 -4.71
C ARG A 288 -6.54 -9.36 -5.29
N SER A 289 -7.80 -9.83 -5.31
CA SER A 289 -8.93 -9.02 -5.81
C SER A 289 -9.16 -7.77 -4.97
N TYR A 290 -9.03 -7.86 -3.64
CA TYR A 290 -9.08 -6.70 -2.75
C TYR A 290 -8.00 -5.67 -3.09
N VAL A 291 -6.75 -6.10 -3.27
CA VAL A 291 -5.63 -5.22 -3.63
C VAL A 291 -5.83 -4.57 -4.99
N VAL A 292 -6.30 -5.32 -5.99
CA VAL A 292 -6.59 -4.76 -7.32
C VAL A 292 -7.64 -3.65 -7.20
N MET A 293 -8.72 -3.87 -6.46
CA MET A 293 -9.76 -2.85 -6.26
C MET A 293 -9.29 -1.64 -5.46
N ARG A 294 -8.43 -1.86 -4.46
CA ARG A 294 -7.87 -0.78 -3.66
C ARG A 294 -6.88 0.07 -4.45
N CYS A 295 -6.04 -0.58 -5.26
CA CYS A 295 -5.00 0.08 -6.01
C CYS A 295 -5.53 0.73 -7.30
N LEU A 296 -6.48 0.08 -7.97
CA LEU A 296 -7.12 0.60 -9.18
C LEU A 296 -8.50 1.15 -8.79
N GLY A 297 -8.58 2.47 -8.66
CA GLY A 297 -9.85 3.15 -8.41
C GLY A 297 -10.87 2.99 -9.55
N GLN A 298 -12.04 3.60 -9.40
CA GLN A 298 -13.05 3.67 -10.45
C GLN A 298 -13.36 5.13 -10.84
N PRO A 299 -12.37 5.93 -11.26
CA PRO A 299 -12.63 7.30 -11.68
C PRO A 299 -13.40 7.31 -13.01
N ASP A 300 -14.10 8.39 -13.36
CA ASP A 300 -14.79 8.49 -14.66
C ASP A 300 -13.81 8.46 -15.84
N GLU A 301 -12.60 9.00 -15.63
CA GLU A 301 -11.51 9.03 -16.61
C GLU A 301 -10.22 8.43 -16.02
N ILE A 302 -9.46 7.70 -16.84
CA ILE A 302 -8.17 7.12 -16.46
C ILE A 302 -7.06 8.09 -16.91
N GLY A 303 -6.55 8.88 -15.98
CA GLY A 303 -5.48 9.83 -16.19
C GLY A 303 -4.09 9.26 -15.90
N GLY A 304 -3.11 10.15 -15.74
CA GLY A 304 -1.72 9.77 -15.49
C GLY A 304 -1.50 9.09 -14.13
N GLN A 305 -2.17 9.56 -13.07
CA GLN A 305 -2.07 8.94 -11.73
C GLN A 305 -2.66 7.53 -11.73
N GLU A 306 -3.78 7.34 -12.42
CA GLU A 306 -4.43 6.06 -12.60
C GLU A 306 -3.53 5.10 -13.41
N LEU A 307 -2.91 5.57 -14.49
CA LEU A 307 -1.94 4.76 -15.25
C LEU A 307 -0.71 4.41 -14.43
N ALA A 308 -0.23 5.30 -13.56
CA ALA A 308 0.85 5.02 -12.63
C ALA A 308 0.44 3.92 -11.63
N ALA A 309 -0.78 3.95 -11.09
CA ALA A 309 -1.31 2.87 -10.26
C ALA A 309 -1.41 1.55 -11.02
N TYR A 310 -1.80 1.60 -12.30
CA TYR A 310 -1.81 0.42 -13.16
C TYR A 310 -0.42 -0.12 -13.48
N ALA A 311 0.58 0.73 -13.65
CA ALA A 311 1.96 0.29 -13.83
C ALA A 311 2.42 -0.56 -12.64
N VAL A 312 2.00 -0.20 -11.42
CA VAL A 312 2.41 -0.91 -10.21
C VAL A 312 1.56 -2.15 -9.92
N CYS A 313 0.23 -2.03 -10.00
CA CYS A 313 -0.71 -3.08 -9.62
C CYS A 313 -1.24 -3.91 -10.80
N GLY A 314 -0.88 -3.55 -12.04
CA GLY A 314 -1.31 -4.24 -13.25
C GLY A 314 -0.85 -5.70 -13.30
N THR A 315 0.27 -6.03 -12.65
CA THR A 315 0.72 -7.43 -12.56
C THR A 315 -0.24 -8.27 -11.72
N ASP A 316 -0.75 -7.76 -10.59
CA ASP A 316 -1.82 -8.43 -9.85
C ASP A 316 -3.11 -8.51 -10.65
N ALA A 317 -3.49 -7.40 -11.30
CA ALA A 317 -4.71 -7.31 -12.08
C ALA A 317 -4.76 -8.36 -13.20
N ARG A 318 -3.63 -8.59 -13.88
CA ARG A 318 -3.48 -9.63 -14.90
C ARG A 318 -3.35 -11.05 -14.33
N ALA A 319 -3.05 -11.19 -13.04
CA ALA A 319 -2.89 -12.47 -12.35
C ALA A 319 -4.16 -12.96 -11.62
N LEU A 320 -5.25 -12.20 -11.65
CA LEU A 320 -6.55 -12.61 -11.09
C LEU A 320 -7.02 -13.94 -11.68
N ASP A 321 -7.26 -14.92 -10.81
CA ASP A 321 -7.60 -16.30 -11.19
C ASP A 321 -8.91 -16.76 -10.56
N ALA A 322 -9.97 -16.82 -11.37
CA ALA A 322 -11.30 -17.24 -10.92
C ALA A 322 -11.33 -18.70 -10.45
N ALA A 323 -10.51 -19.58 -11.03
CA ALA A 323 -10.49 -20.98 -10.63
C ALA A 323 -9.86 -21.16 -9.26
N LYS A 324 -8.77 -20.42 -8.97
CA LYS A 324 -8.18 -20.37 -7.63
C LYS A 324 -9.14 -19.77 -6.60
N LEU A 325 -9.88 -18.73 -6.97
CA LEU A 325 -10.93 -18.18 -6.09
C LEU A 325 -11.97 -19.25 -5.75
N GLU A 326 -12.51 -19.97 -6.74
CA GLU A 326 -13.51 -21.03 -6.49
C GLU A 326 -12.97 -22.14 -5.58
N GLN A 327 -11.69 -22.51 -5.72
CA GLN A 327 -11.03 -23.45 -4.81
C GLN A 327 -10.94 -22.89 -3.39
N GLU A 328 -10.55 -21.63 -3.24
CA GLU A 328 -10.43 -20.94 -1.95
C GLU A 328 -11.78 -20.86 -1.21
N ILE A 329 -12.86 -20.54 -1.91
CA ILE A 329 -14.18 -20.32 -1.31
C ILE A 329 -15.06 -21.58 -1.28
N ALA A 330 -14.58 -22.74 -1.74
CA ALA A 330 -15.40 -23.95 -1.88
C ALA A 330 -16.11 -24.35 -0.56
N GLY A 331 -15.44 -24.16 0.57
CA GLY A 331 -15.95 -24.45 1.91
C GLY A 331 -16.76 -23.34 2.57
N TYR A 332 -16.94 -22.19 1.91
CA TYR A 332 -17.60 -21.03 2.51
C TYR A 332 -19.12 -21.14 2.45
N HIS A 333 -19.81 -20.35 3.27
CA HIS A 333 -21.26 -20.19 3.16
C HIS A 333 -21.64 -19.59 1.79
N GLU A 334 -22.78 -19.97 1.21
CA GLU A 334 -23.17 -19.53 -0.14
C GLU A 334 -23.23 -18.01 -0.31
N LEU A 335 -23.69 -17.27 0.71
CA LEU A 335 -23.66 -15.80 0.69
C LEU A 335 -22.24 -15.24 0.65
N ALA A 336 -21.30 -15.81 1.42
CA ALA A 336 -19.90 -15.42 1.40
C ALA A 336 -19.24 -15.76 0.05
N LYS A 337 -19.60 -16.90 -0.57
CA LYS A 337 -19.18 -17.24 -1.94
C LYS A 337 -19.68 -16.22 -2.95
N ALA A 338 -20.94 -15.80 -2.83
CA ALA A 338 -21.50 -14.78 -3.72
C ALA A 338 -20.77 -13.44 -3.59
N HIS A 339 -20.47 -12.97 -2.37
CA HIS A 339 -19.69 -11.75 -2.15
C HIS A 339 -18.27 -11.84 -2.73
N ALA A 340 -17.59 -12.97 -2.50
CA ALA A 340 -16.27 -13.24 -3.03
C ALA A 340 -16.22 -13.18 -4.57
N ARG A 341 -17.15 -13.87 -5.24
CA ARG A 341 -17.27 -13.88 -6.70
C ARG A 341 -17.54 -12.48 -7.24
N THR A 342 -18.47 -11.76 -6.63
CA THR A 342 -18.80 -10.38 -7.02
C THR A 342 -17.60 -9.46 -6.88
N GLN A 343 -16.87 -9.50 -5.75
CA GLN A 343 -15.64 -8.72 -5.57
C GLN A 343 -14.63 -9.02 -6.68
N HIS A 344 -14.35 -10.31 -6.90
CA HIS A 344 -13.37 -10.72 -7.89
C HIS A 344 -13.75 -10.30 -9.30
N ALA A 345 -15.04 -10.39 -9.65
CA ALA A 345 -15.52 -9.95 -10.95
C ALA A 345 -15.43 -8.43 -11.13
N ILE A 346 -15.77 -7.65 -10.09
CA ILE A 346 -15.57 -6.19 -10.10
C ILE A 346 -14.07 -5.87 -10.28
N ALA A 347 -13.18 -6.54 -9.54
CA ALA A 347 -11.74 -6.38 -9.68
C ALA A 347 -11.28 -6.65 -11.13
N ARG A 348 -11.78 -7.71 -11.76
CA ARG A 348 -11.49 -8.04 -13.17
C ARG A 348 -12.04 -7.00 -14.14
N LYS A 349 -13.23 -6.47 -13.90
CA LYS A 349 -13.84 -5.41 -14.72
C LYS A 349 -12.99 -4.14 -14.66
N ILE A 350 -12.59 -3.72 -13.45
CA ILE A 350 -11.68 -2.59 -13.26
C ILE A 350 -10.37 -2.84 -14.01
N ALA A 351 -9.74 -3.99 -13.78
CA ALA A 351 -8.51 -4.39 -14.46
C ALA A 351 -8.63 -4.31 -15.98
N ALA A 352 -9.71 -4.83 -16.57
CA ALA A 352 -9.95 -4.81 -18.01
C ALA A 352 -10.08 -3.38 -18.57
N ARG A 353 -10.73 -2.47 -17.83
CA ARG A 353 -10.84 -1.06 -18.23
C ARG A 353 -9.48 -0.38 -18.27
N TYR A 354 -8.66 -0.57 -17.24
CA TYR A 354 -7.29 -0.04 -17.21
C TYR A 354 -6.41 -0.65 -18.30
N GLU A 355 -6.52 -1.97 -18.52
CA GLU A 355 -5.80 -2.67 -19.59
C GLU A 355 -6.15 -2.13 -20.98
N ALA A 356 -7.42 -1.79 -21.23
CA ALA A 356 -7.83 -1.19 -22.51
C ALA A 356 -7.14 0.17 -22.74
N VAL A 357 -7.19 1.07 -21.74
CA VAL A 357 -6.52 2.39 -21.83
C VAL A 357 -5.00 2.23 -21.95
N ALA A 358 -4.41 1.31 -21.18
CA ALA A 358 -2.98 1.02 -21.25
C ALA A 358 -2.57 0.51 -22.64
N ARG A 359 -3.35 -0.38 -23.26
CA ARG A 359 -3.10 -0.87 -24.63
C ARG A 359 -3.21 0.23 -25.66
N ASP A 360 -4.16 1.16 -25.51
CA ASP A 360 -4.26 2.29 -26.43
C ASP A 360 -3.05 3.23 -26.29
N LYS A 361 -2.57 3.47 -25.06
CA LYS A 361 -1.31 4.21 -24.84
C LYS A 361 -0.10 3.53 -25.49
N VAL A 362 0.01 2.21 -25.40
CA VAL A 362 1.07 1.45 -26.09
C VAL A 362 1.00 1.59 -27.61
N LYS A 363 -0.20 1.61 -28.20
CA LYS A 363 -0.36 1.83 -29.65
C LYS A 363 0.04 3.25 -30.06
N GLU A 364 -0.27 4.24 -29.22
CA GLU A 364 0.10 5.65 -29.45
C GLU A 364 1.62 5.85 -29.35
N ASP A 365 2.27 5.24 -28.36
CA ASP A 365 3.70 5.38 -28.12
C ASP A 365 4.28 4.11 -27.46
N PRO A 366 5.17 3.35 -28.14
CA PRO A 366 5.75 2.11 -27.63
C PRO A 366 6.52 2.25 -26.31
N ALA A 367 6.96 3.45 -25.89
CA ALA A 367 7.62 3.62 -24.59
C ALA A 367 6.68 3.31 -23.41
N TRP A 368 5.36 3.39 -23.61
CA TRP A 368 4.39 2.92 -22.61
C TRP A 368 4.45 1.41 -22.40
N GLN A 369 4.93 0.61 -23.36
CA GLN A 369 5.09 -0.83 -23.19
C GLN A 369 6.12 -1.12 -22.10
N VAL A 370 7.24 -0.41 -22.14
CA VAL A 370 8.31 -0.51 -21.13
C VAL A 370 7.76 -0.13 -19.75
N LEU A 371 7.03 0.97 -19.66
CA LEU A 371 6.53 1.51 -18.39
C LEU A 371 5.40 0.66 -17.77
N LEU A 372 4.41 0.24 -18.57
CA LEU A 372 3.17 -0.38 -18.07
C LEU A 372 3.22 -1.91 -17.99
N TYR A 373 4.18 -2.55 -18.68
CA TYR A 373 4.24 -4.01 -18.81
C TYR A 373 5.64 -4.56 -18.55
N ASP A 374 6.66 -4.12 -19.29
CA ASP A 374 7.95 -4.82 -19.29
C ASP A 374 8.71 -4.62 -17.97
N ALA A 375 8.86 -3.38 -17.50
CA ALA A 375 9.52 -3.08 -16.23
C ALA A 375 8.77 -3.70 -15.04
N PRO A 376 7.42 -3.60 -14.93
CA PRO A 376 6.67 -4.33 -13.90
C PRO A 376 6.86 -5.84 -13.91
N ALA A 377 6.76 -6.48 -15.08
CA ALA A 377 6.90 -7.92 -15.19
C ALA A 377 8.32 -8.38 -14.82
N ALA A 378 9.34 -7.63 -15.25
CA ALA A 378 10.74 -7.91 -14.90
C ALA A 378 10.98 -7.75 -13.39
N ALA A 379 10.48 -6.67 -12.77
CA ALA A 379 10.61 -6.43 -11.35
C ALA A 379 9.94 -7.51 -10.50
N TRP A 380 8.72 -7.90 -10.86
CA TRP A 380 8.00 -8.98 -10.18
C TRP A 380 8.72 -10.33 -10.29
N LYS A 381 9.24 -10.65 -11.48
CA LYS A 381 10.02 -11.87 -11.72
C LYS A 381 11.32 -11.87 -10.91
N ALA A 382 12.01 -10.73 -10.87
CA ALA A 382 13.23 -10.57 -10.10
C ALA A 382 12.94 -10.72 -8.60
N TRP A 383 11.88 -10.08 -8.09
CA TRP A 383 11.46 -10.25 -6.70
C TRP A 383 11.16 -11.71 -6.35
N LYS A 384 10.43 -12.44 -7.19
CA LYS A 384 10.18 -13.88 -6.95
C LYS A 384 11.47 -14.69 -6.86
N ALA A 385 12.46 -14.38 -7.69
CA ALA A 385 13.75 -15.04 -7.65
C ALA A 385 14.51 -14.71 -6.36
N ASP A 386 14.54 -13.43 -5.98
CA ASP A 386 15.18 -12.96 -4.75
C ASP A 386 14.51 -13.54 -3.51
N TYR A 387 13.17 -13.54 -3.46
CA TYR A 387 12.39 -14.15 -2.39
C TYR A 387 12.69 -15.64 -2.29
N LYS A 388 12.68 -16.38 -3.40
CA LYS A 388 13.01 -17.80 -3.38
C LYS A 388 14.44 -18.07 -2.90
N ALA A 389 15.41 -17.25 -3.30
CA ALA A 389 16.81 -17.39 -2.91
C ALA A 389 17.05 -17.04 -1.42
N ASN A 390 16.23 -16.14 -0.86
CA ASN A 390 16.41 -15.57 0.48
C ASN A 390 15.22 -15.82 1.41
N GLN A 391 14.37 -16.80 1.10
CA GLN A 391 13.07 -17.00 1.75
C GLN A 391 13.19 -17.05 3.27
N LYS A 392 14.15 -17.84 3.79
CA LYS A 392 14.40 -17.95 5.23
C LYS A 392 14.70 -16.63 5.92
N VAL A 393 15.42 -15.73 5.24
CA VAL A 393 15.83 -14.44 5.81
C VAL A 393 14.67 -13.47 5.79
N ILE A 394 13.93 -13.43 4.69
CA ILE A 394 12.75 -12.57 4.54
C ILE A 394 11.66 -13.02 5.52
N ASP A 395 11.32 -14.32 5.55
CA ASP A 395 10.29 -14.85 6.45
C ASP A 395 10.65 -14.61 7.92
N ALA A 396 11.92 -14.79 8.32
CA ALA A 396 12.37 -14.52 9.67
C ALA A 396 12.27 -13.03 10.07
N GLU A 397 12.38 -12.11 9.11
CA GLU A 397 12.15 -10.69 9.38
C GLU A 397 10.66 -10.37 9.51
N ARG A 398 9.79 -11.01 8.72
CA ARG A 398 8.33 -10.83 8.85
C ARG A 398 7.81 -11.42 10.16
N ASP A 399 8.35 -12.56 10.59
CA ASP A 399 8.08 -13.13 11.92
C ASP A 399 8.50 -12.16 13.03
N TYR A 400 9.65 -11.49 12.88
CA TYR A 400 10.10 -10.50 13.84
C TYR A 400 9.22 -9.25 13.85
N GLU A 401 8.81 -8.73 12.70
CA GLU A 401 7.89 -7.60 12.61
C GLU A 401 6.57 -7.90 13.36
N ALA A 402 6.04 -9.12 13.19
CA ALA A 402 4.86 -9.57 13.92
C ALA A 402 5.09 -9.61 15.45
N LEU A 403 6.29 -9.97 15.90
CA LEU A 403 6.68 -9.90 17.32
C LEU A 403 6.84 -8.45 17.81
N TYR A 404 7.45 -7.58 17.01
CA TYR A 404 7.72 -6.18 17.34
C TYR A 404 6.42 -5.37 17.49
N PHE A 405 5.46 -5.56 16.58
CA PHE A 405 4.12 -4.98 16.68
C PHE A 405 3.12 -5.81 17.49
N GLY A 406 3.57 -6.94 18.04
CA GLY A 406 2.77 -7.76 18.92
C GLY A 406 2.48 -7.07 20.25
N PRO A 407 1.74 -7.74 21.15
CA PRO A 407 1.31 -7.16 22.42
C PRO A 407 2.46 -6.82 23.40
N SER A 408 3.69 -7.27 23.13
CA SER A 408 4.83 -7.10 24.04
C SER A 408 6.13 -6.79 23.30
N ARG A 409 6.62 -5.54 23.43
CA ARG A 409 7.97 -5.15 22.99
C ARG A 409 9.08 -5.97 23.66
N LYS A 410 8.83 -6.57 24.82
CA LYS A 410 9.81 -7.46 25.47
C LYS A 410 10.04 -8.75 24.68
N ALA A 411 9.04 -9.19 23.89
CA ALA A 411 9.18 -10.36 23.01
C ALA A 411 10.15 -10.10 21.85
N ALA A 412 10.40 -8.84 21.51
CA ALA A 412 11.36 -8.41 20.49
C ALA A 412 12.79 -8.22 21.02
N LYS A 413 13.08 -8.54 22.29
CA LYS A 413 14.45 -8.46 22.84
C LYS A 413 15.31 -9.67 22.45
N ASN A 414 16.63 -9.50 22.51
CA ASN A 414 17.63 -10.52 22.17
C ASN A 414 17.51 -10.99 20.71
N CYS A 415 17.08 -10.11 19.83
CA CYS A 415 16.90 -10.41 18.42
C CYS A 415 18.13 -10.01 17.60
N TRP A 416 19.03 -9.15 18.11
CA TRP A 416 20.16 -8.58 17.38
C TRP A 416 21.07 -9.58 16.63
N ALA A 417 21.43 -10.69 17.27
CA ALA A 417 22.47 -11.58 16.76
C ALA A 417 22.11 -12.24 15.41
N ALA A 418 20.83 -12.51 15.16
CA ALA A 418 20.37 -13.15 13.93
C ALA A 418 20.43 -12.24 12.69
N PRO A 419 19.79 -11.05 12.65
CA PRO A 419 19.91 -10.11 11.54
C PRO A 419 21.34 -9.60 11.39
N TRP A 420 22.13 -9.47 12.47
CA TRP A 420 23.55 -9.12 12.37
C TRP A 420 24.31 -10.14 11.52
N ARG A 421 24.24 -11.42 11.88
CA ARG A 421 24.90 -12.51 11.15
C ARG A 421 24.42 -12.58 9.69
N ASN A 422 23.12 -12.39 9.45
CA ASN A 422 22.56 -12.38 8.10
C ASN A 422 23.12 -11.21 7.28
N LEU A 423 23.25 -10.01 7.87
CA LEU A 423 23.78 -8.84 7.18
C LEU A 423 25.28 -9.01 6.91
N THR A 424 26.06 -9.51 7.87
CA THR A 424 27.49 -9.82 7.67
C THR A 424 27.68 -10.81 6.53
N ALA A 425 26.90 -11.90 6.52
CA ALA A 425 26.98 -12.89 5.44
C ALA A 425 26.60 -12.30 4.07
N HIS A 426 25.56 -11.46 4.02
CA HIS A 426 25.11 -10.79 2.80
C HIS A 426 26.16 -9.82 2.25
N VAL A 427 26.70 -8.95 3.10
CA VAL A 427 27.74 -7.97 2.72
C VAL A 427 29.04 -8.68 2.32
N GLY A 428 29.47 -9.70 3.07
CA GLY A 428 30.66 -10.49 2.73
C GLY A 428 30.51 -11.25 1.41
N ALA A 429 29.31 -11.74 1.09
CA ALA A 429 29.03 -12.38 -0.21
C ALA A 429 29.15 -11.41 -1.39
N ALA A 430 28.87 -10.12 -1.17
CA ALA A 430 29.05 -9.06 -2.17
C ALA A 430 30.54 -8.70 -2.41
N LYS A 431 31.46 -9.15 -1.54
CA LYS A 431 32.91 -8.88 -1.63
C LYS A 431 33.22 -7.39 -1.72
N ALA A 432 32.53 -6.58 -0.92
CA ALA A 432 32.69 -5.13 -0.89
C ALA A 432 34.15 -4.74 -0.60
N ARG A 433 34.71 -3.76 -1.31
CA ARG A 433 36.11 -3.32 -1.10
C ARG A 433 36.22 -1.87 -0.67
N SER A 434 35.10 -1.17 -0.69
CA SER A 434 34.99 0.24 -0.37
C SER A 434 33.75 0.51 0.46
N VAL A 435 33.69 1.70 1.08
CA VAL A 435 32.51 2.15 1.81
C VAL A 435 31.28 2.19 0.90
N LEU A 436 31.47 2.59 -0.36
CA LEU A 436 30.40 2.65 -1.36
C LEU A 436 29.87 1.25 -1.67
N ASP A 437 30.74 0.27 -1.91
CA ASP A 437 30.34 -1.12 -2.16
C ASP A 437 29.58 -1.72 -0.97
N ALA A 438 30.07 -1.47 0.25
CA ALA A 438 29.43 -1.96 1.48
C ALA A 438 28.04 -1.33 1.65
N LYS A 439 27.91 0.00 1.44
CA LYS A 439 26.61 0.67 1.45
C LYS A 439 25.68 0.11 0.38
N HIS A 440 26.15 -0.14 -0.84
CA HIS A 440 25.34 -0.75 -1.89
C HIS A 440 24.85 -2.15 -1.49
N ALA A 441 25.71 -2.99 -0.90
CA ALA A 441 25.31 -4.32 -0.43
C ALA A 441 24.30 -4.24 0.72
N MET A 442 24.48 -3.29 1.65
CA MET A 442 23.53 -3.06 2.76
C MET A 442 22.19 -2.47 2.30
N THR A 443 22.15 -1.80 1.16
CA THR A 443 20.96 -1.07 0.65
C THR A 443 20.39 -1.67 -0.63
N ASP A 444 20.85 -2.85 -1.04
CA ASP A 444 20.18 -3.64 -2.07
C ASP A 444 18.85 -4.20 -1.55
N ARG A 445 18.12 -4.94 -2.41
CA ARG A 445 16.78 -5.44 -2.07
C ARG A 445 16.73 -6.37 -0.85
N ILE A 446 17.77 -7.18 -0.65
CA ILE A 446 17.83 -8.13 0.46
C ILE A 446 18.50 -7.48 1.67
N GLY A 447 19.61 -6.76 1.44
CA GLY A 447 20.31 -6.00 2.46
C GLY A 447 19.39 -5.03 3.20
N THR A 448 18.51 -4.32 2.49
CA THR A 448 17.57 -3.37 3.11
C THR A 448 16.59 -4.05 4.06
N ILE A 449 16.07 -5.25 3.73
CA ILE A 449 15.15 -6.00 4.60
C ILE A 449 15.88 -6.47 5.86
N ILE A 450 17.11 -6.99 5.71
CA ILE A 450 17.91 -7.39 6.87
C ILE A 450 18.26 -6.17 7.73
N LEU A 451 18.58 -5.05 7.09
CA LEU A 451 18.94 -3.80 7.75
C LEU A 451 17.75 -3.22 8.54
N GLU A 452 16.53 -3.28 8.00
CA GLU A 452 15.31 -2.91 8.71
C GLU A 452 15.16 -3.69 10.03
N HIS A 453 15.27 -5.03 9.96
CA HIS A 453 15.26 -5.91 11.13
C HIS A 453 16.36 -5.53 12.13
N LEU A 454 17.57 -5.28 11.64
CA LEU A 454 18.72 -4.95 12.47
C LEU A 454 18.50 -3.64 13.24
N VAL A 455 18.01 -2.60 12.56
CA VAL A 455 17.71 -1.28 13.15
C VAL A 455 16.61 -1.39 14.20
N ALA A 456 15.59 -2.20 13.92
CA ALA A 456 14.50 -2.47 14.85
C ALA A 456 14.96 -3.22 16.11
N CYS A 457 15.86 -4.20 15.96
CA CYS A 457 16.49 -4.89 17.08
C CYS A 457 17.33 -3.97 17.94
N ALA A 458 18.12 -3.10 17.31
CA ALA A 458 18.92 -2.10 18.02
C ALA A 458 18.04 -1.16 18.86
N ASP A 459 16.89 -0.74 18.32
CA ASP A 459 15.90 0.05 19.08
C ASP A 459 15.32 -0.75 20.27
N ALA A 460 14.84 -1.98 20.02
CA ALA A 460 14.22 -2.82 21.04
C ALA A 460 15.18 -3.18 22.20
N GLU A 461 16.48 -3.27 21.92
CA GLU A 461 17.54 -3.58 22.88
C GLU A 461 18.19 -2.32 23.49
N GLY A 462 17.83 -1.11 23.05
CA GLY A 462 18.37 0.15 23.58
C GLY A 462 19.80 0.47 23.13
N MET A 463 20.23 -0.09 22.00
CA MET A 463 21.55 0.14 21.40
C MET A 463 21.56 1.40 20.55
N ALA A 464 21.42 2.57 21.18
CA ALA A 464 21.18 3.84 20.49
C ALA A 464 22.22 4.19 19.41
N GLN A 465 23.52 3.94 19.66
CA GLN A 465 24.57 4.21 18.67
C GLN A 465 24.41 3.38 17.41
N VAL A 466 24.11 2.10 17.62
CA VAL A 466 23.93 1.10 16.57
C VAL A 466 22.68 1.42 15.76
N HIS A 467 21.57 1.73 16.45
CA HIS A 467 20.34 2.19 15.84
C HIS A 467 20.60 3.43 14.97
N ASN A 468 21.33 4.43 15.47
CA ASN A 468 21.62 5.64 14.71
C ASN A 468 22.47 5.36 13.46
N ALA A 469 23.56 4.61 13.60
CA ALA A 469 24.48 4.37 12.49
C ALA A 469 23.84 3.54 11.37
N TYR A 470 23.17 2.43 11.71
CA TYR A 470 22.45 1.62 10.74
C TYR A 470 21.16 2.29 10.25
N GLY A 471 20.49 3.05 11.13
CA GLY A 471 19.30 3.84 10.79
C GLY A 471 19.58 4.90 9.75
N THR A 472 20.74 5.54 9.78
CA THR A 472 21.15 6.47 8.72
C THR A 472 21.42 5.76 7.38
N VAL A 473 22.05 4.58 7.39
CA VAL A 473 22.20 3.78 6.15
C VAL A 473 20.84 3.36 5.61
N PHE A 474 19.94 2.89 6.48
CA PHE A 474 18.57 2.52 6.13
C PHE A 474 17.76 3.71 5.60
N ALA A 475 17.92 4.89 6.20
CA ALA A 475 17.28 6.13 5.74
C ALA A 475 17.70 6.49 4.31
N SER A 476 18.92 6.12 3.89
CA SER A 476 19.39 6.32 2.52
C SER A 476 18.96 5.20 1.54
N ALA A 477 18.52 4.05 2.05
CA ALA A 477 18.04 2.95 1.23
C ALA A 477 16.69 3.26 0.58
N ARG A 478 16.46 2.69 -0.62
CA ARG A 478 15.12 2.62 -1.20
C ARG A 478 14.26 1.70 -0.32
N PRO A 479 13.01 2.07 0.02
CA PRO A 479 12.10 1.13 0.66
C PRO A 479 11.96 -0.16 -0.15
N VAL A 480 12.06 -1.32 0.50
CA VAL A 480 11.87 -2.63 -0.12
C VAL A 480 11.01 -3.48 0.79
N ARG A 481 9.95 -4.05 0.22
CA ARG A 481 9.00 -4.91 0.95
C ARG A 481 8.70 -6.18 0.18
N GLY A 482 8.16 -6.03 -1.03
CA GLY A 482 8.08 -7.10 -1.99
C GLY A 482 7.72 -6.67 -3.41
N PRO A 483 6.87 -7.42 -4.13
CA PRO A 483 6.81 -7.31 -5.58
C PRO A 483 6.25 -5.98 -6.08
N ARG A 484 5.35 -5.31 -5.33
CA ARG A 484 4.79 -4.00 -5.70
C ARG A 484 5.77 -2.88 -5.41
N PHE A 485 6.47 -2.91 -4.28
CA PHE A 485 7.58 -1.97 -4.03
C PHE A 485 8.69 -2.12 -5.08
N ALA A 486 9.05 -3.37 -5.42
CA ALA A 486 10.03 -3.63 -6.48
C ALA A 486 9.54 -3.09 -7.83
N THR A 487 8.26 -3.29 -8.14
CA THR A 487 7.64 -2.74 -9.36
C THR A 487 7.64 -1.22 -9.37
N PHE A 488 7.24 -0.58 -8.27
CA PHE A 488 7.19 0.87 -8.13
C PHE A 488 8.52 1.53 -8.48
N PHE A 489 9.63 1.07 -7.89
CA PHE A 489 10.94 1.63 -8.19
C PHE A 489 11.43 1.27 -9.60
N ALA A 490 11.14 0.07 -10.10
CA ALA A 490 11.50 -0.30 -11.47
C ALA A 490 10.79 0.55 -12.52
N VAL A 491 9.52 0.92 -12.27
CA VAL A 491 8.75 1.82 -13.14
C VAL A 491 9.31 3.24 -13.10
N ILE A 492 9.71 3.74 -11.93
CA ILE A 492 10.39 5.05 -11.81
C ILE A 492 11.73 5.05 -12.55
N ASP A 493 12.53 3.99 -12.39
CA ASP A 493 13.82 3.87 -13.08
C ASP A 493 13.63 3.83 -14.61
N ALA A 494 12.66 3.04 -15.09
CA ALA A 494 12.29 2.99 -16.50
C ALA A 494 11.81 4.35 -17.03
N LEU A 495 11.00 5.08 -16.25
CA LEU A 495 10.55 6.42 -16.61
C LEU A 495 11.73 7.40 -16.73
N ASN A 496 12.67 7.36 -15.79
CA ASN A 496 13.86 8.21 -15.82
C ASN A 496 14.73 7.91 -17.04
N GLU A 497 14.91 6.63 -17.39
CA GLU A 497 15.63 6.22 -18.60
C GLU A 497 14.93 6.72 -19.88
N ILE A 498 13.60 6.57 -19.97
CA ILE A 498 12.83 7.12 -21.09
C ILE A 498 12.98 8.65 -21.16
N LYS A 499 12.89 9.37 -20.04
CA LYS A 499 12.97 10.84 -20.01
C LYS A 499 14.38 11.38 -20.28
N ALA A 500 15.43 10.58 -20.05
CA ALA A 500 16.80 10.96 -20.39
C ALA A 500 16.98 11.13 -21.91
N ASP A 501 16.32 10.29 -22.71
CA ASP A 501 16.29 10.40 -24.18
C ASP A 501 15.11 11.26 -24.68
N ARG A 502 13.96 11.18 -24.00
CA ARG A 502 12.68 11.76 -24.42
C ARG A 502 12.11 12.68 -23.34
N SER A 503 12.71 13.85 -23.15
CA SER A 503 12.30 14.82 -22.11
C SER A 503 10.83 15.26 -22.16
N LYS A 504 10.16 15.12 -23.32
CA LYS A 504 8.74 15.42 -23.52
C LYS A 504 7.81 14.21 -23.39
N PHE A 505 8.29 13.05 -22.94
CA PHE A 505 7.44 11.90 -22.68
C PHE A 505 6.38 12.29 -21.61
N PRO A 506 5.08 12.04 -21.85
CA PRO A 506 4.00 12.64 -21.06
C PRO A 506 3.90 12.15 -19.62
N ALA A 507 4.60 11.08 -19.25
CA ALA A 507 4.58 10.57 -17.88
C ALA A 507 5.47 11.37 -16.92
N GLU A 508 5.01 11.51 -15.68
CA GLU A 508 5.68 12.26 -14.64
C GLU A 508 5.92 11.43 -13.38
N VAL A 509 7.09 11.60 -12.74
CA VAL A 509 7.41 10.94 -11.47
C VAL A 509 6.41 11.34 -10.37
N SER A 510 5.85 12.55 -10.44
CA SER A 510 4.86 13.04 -9.47
C SER A 510 3.56 12.22 -9.45
N TRP A 511 3.25 11.48 -10.53
CA TRP A 511 2.11 10.56 -10.58
C TRP A 511 2.25 9.40 -9.59
N PHE A 512 3.47 9.11 -9.14
CA PHE A 512 3.79 8.05 -8.18
C PHE A 512 3.83 8.51 -6.72
N SER A 513 3.74 9.83 -6.46
CA SER A 513 4.00 10.44 -5.15
C SER A 513 3.13 9.96 -3.98
N ARG A 514 1.96 9.35 -4.26
CA ARG A 514 1.03 8.85 -3.24
C ARG A 514 1.08 7.33 -3.04
N MET A 515 1.87 6.62 -3.83
CA MET A 515 1.91 5.16 -3.81
C MET A 515 3.20 4.66 -3.17
N PHE A 516 3.09 3.68 -2.28
CA PHE A 516 4.23 2.94 -1.70
C PHE A 516 5.35 3.86 -1.15
N THR A 517 4.99 5.05 -0.65
CA THR A 517 5.92 5.98 0.00
C THR A 517 6.09 5.71 1.49
N GLY A 518 5.23 4.86 2.06
CA GLY A 518 5.36 4.40 3.44
C GLY A 518 6.68 3.66 3.62
N ARG A 519 7.52 4.17 4.52
CA ARG A 519 8.61 3.39 5.10
C ARG A 519 8.02 2.43 6.13
N SER A 520 8.84 1.44 6.48
CA SER A 520 8.51 0.54 7.57
C SER A 520 8.03 1.29 8.80
N PRO A 521 6.86 0.94 9.36
CA PRO A 521 6.42 1.50 10.62
C PRO A 521 7.36 1.12 11.77
N VAL A 522 8.26 0.15 11.58
CA VAL A 522 9.19 -0.36 12.60
C VAL A 522 10.31 0.66 12.85
N VAL A 523 10.64 1.48 11.86
CA VAL A 523 11.73 2.45 11.95
C VAL A 523 11.15 3.87 11.98
N SER A 524 10.89 4.39 13.19
CA SER A 524 10.57 5.81 13.35
C SER A 524 11.75 6.65 12.88
N THR A 525 11.50 7.60 11.97
CA THR A 525 12.48 8.42 11.23
C THR A 525 13.25 9.43 12.09
N GLY A 526 13.78 9.02 13.24
CA GLY A 526 14.69 9.84 14.06
C GLY A 526 16.08 10.03 13.45
N GLY A 527 16.27 9.70 12.18
CA GLY A 527 17.56 9.74 11.50
C GLY A 527 18.01 11.16 11.22
N SER A 528 19.06 11.60 11.93
CA SER A 528 19.96 12.67 11.51
C SER A 528 20.45 12.44 10.07
N SER A 529 20.73 13.50 9.29
CA SER A 529 21.19 13.36 7.90
C SER A 529 22.46 12.51 7.79
N LEU A 530 22.72 11.88 6.63
CA LEU A 530 23.98 11.19 6.36
C LEU A 530 25.22 12.07 6.63
N ASP A 531 25.08 13.38 6.41
CA ASP A 531 26.13 14.37 6.68
C ASP A 531 26.42 14.53 8.19
N SER A 532 25.51 14.11 9.07
CA SER A 532 25.78 14.03 10.52
C SER A 532 26.64 12.83 10.92
N LEU A 533 26.71 11.78 10.08
CA LEU A 533 27.74 10.73 10.19
C LEU A 533 29.05 11.15 9.51
N ASP A 534 29.02 12.20 8.68
CA ASP A 534 30.22 12.88 8.20
C ASP A 534 30.78 13.72 9.35
N LEU A 535 31.39 13.01 10.30
CA LEU A 535 32.15 13.52 11.44
C LEU A 535 33.45 14.22 11.00
N ALA A 536 33.45 14.89 9.84
CA ALA A 536 34.57 15.61 9.29
C ALA A 536 35.12 16.68 10.26
N GLY A 537 34.32 17.11 11.26
CA GLY A 537 34.75 18.00 12.33
C GLY A 537 35.51 17.33 13.50
N SER A 538 35.46 15.99 13.63
CA SER A 538 36.13 15.26 14.73
C SER A 538 36.52 13.83 14.32
N ASP A 539 37.33 13.68 13.28
CA ASP A 539 37.89 12.38 12.88
C ASP A 539 38.70 11.76 14.04
N LYS A 540 38.04 11.00 14.91
CA LYS A 540 38.68 10.22 16.00
C LYS A 540 39.17 8.88 15.46
N GLY A 541 39.98 8.93 14.41
CA GLY A 541 40.55 7.74 13.77
C GLY A 541 42.00 7.52 14.17
N GLY A 542 42.36 6.33 14.63
CA GLY A 542 43.72 6.03 15.08
C GLY A 542 44.22 4.67 14.62
N VAL A 543 45.56 4.51 14.54
CA VAL A 543 46.19 3.20 14.34
C VAL A 543 46.17 2.42 15.63
N VAL A 544 45.61 1.21 15.60
CA VAL A 544 45.50 0.32 16.75
C VAL A 544 46.89 -0.12 17.22
N LYS A 545 47.17 0.10 18.51
CA LYS A 545 48.35 -0.38 19.23
C LYS A 545 48.11 -1.78 19.78
N SER A 546 47.02 -1.96 20.51
CA SER A 546 46.67 -3.23 21.15
C SER A 546 45.15 -3.43 21.20
N VAL A 547 44.73 -4.69 21.24
CA VAL A 547 43.32 -5.08 21.42
C VAL A 547 43.30 -6.09 22.56
N LYS A 548 42.52 -5.80 23.60
CA LYS A 548 42.37 -6.67 24.78
C LYS A 548 40.91 -7.06 24.91
N LYS A 549 40.64 -8.36 25.04
CA LYS A 549 39.29 -8.81 25.39
C LYS A 549 38.93 -8.27 26.78
N SER A 550 37.71 -7.78 26.88
CA SER A 550 37.06 -7.34 28.11
C SER A 550 35.68 -8.02 28.19
N ASP A 551 35.00 -7.90 29.31
CA ASP A 551 33.67 -8.50 29.49
C ASP A 551 32.71 -8.01 28.38
N GLY A 552 32.31 -8.93 27.49
CA GLY A 552 31.45 -8.67 26.33
C GLY A 552 32.05 -7.84 25.18
N GLY A 553 33.34 -7.50 25.19
CA GLY A 553 33.88 -6.62 24.15
C GLY A 553 35.41 -6.55 24.05
N LEU A 554 35.88 -5.53 23.33
CA LEU A 554 37.27 -5.29 23.00
C LEU A 554 37.67 -3.89 23.48
N ILE A 555 38.68 -3.81 24.35
CA ILE A 555 39.36 -2.54 24.64
C ILE A 555 40.43 -2.34 23.56
N VAL A 556 40.27 -1.27 22.79
CA VAL A 556 41.16 -0.89 21.69
C VAL A 556 42.00 0.30 22.15
N GLU A 557 43.32 0.10 22.21
CA GLU A 557 44.28 1.15 22.51
C GLU A 557 44.92 1.63 21.20
N PHE A 558 45.15 2.95 21.07
CA PHE A 558 45.74 3.54 19.87
C PHE A 558 47.23 3.85 20.03
N LYS A 559 47.95 3.91 18.91
CA LYS A 559 49.33 4.39 18.86
C LYS A 559 49.34 5.92 19.01
N THR A 560 50.38 6.44 19.64
CA THR A 560 50.70 7.86 19.56
C THR A 560 51.10 8.19 18.13
N GLU A 561 50.30 9.02 17.48
CA GLU A 561 50.63 9.54 16.15
C GLU A 561 51.42 10.84 16.29
N ARG A 562 52.37 11.05 15.38
CA ARG A 562 53.10 12.32 15.26
C ARG A 562 52.91 12.84 13.85
N TRP A 563 52.51 14.10 13.73
CA TRP A 563 52.48 14.81 12.46
C TRP A 563 53.07 16.20 12.66
N LYS A 564 53.40 16.82 11.53
CA LYS A 564 53.80 18.21 11.51
C LYS A 564 52.56 19.06 11.37
N ASP A 565 52.28 19.86 12.38
CA ASP A 565 51.20 20.83 12.32
C ASP A 565 51.75 22.19 11.95
N SER A 566 50.97 22.97 11.21
CA SER A 566 51.34 24.32 10.84
C SER A 566 51.18 25.22 12.07
N THR A 567 52.27 25.81 12.50
CA THR A 567 52.26 26.84 13.54
C THR A 567 52.00 28.18 12.90
N TRP A 568 51.14 28.98 13.54
CA TRP A 568 50.78 30.31 13.08
C TRP A 568 51.09 31.31 14.20
N ASP A 569 51.85 32.36 13.89
CA ASP A 569 52.01 33.52 14.75
C ASP A 569 50.83 34.46 14.49
N CYS A 570 49.80 34.32 15.33
CA CYS A 570 48.56 35.07 15.23
C CYS A 570 48.59 36.28 16.16
N LYS A 571 48.39 37.48 15.61
CA LYS A 571 48.19 38.71 16.37
C LYS A 571 46.75 39.14 16.28
N SER A 572 46.14 39.47 17.42
CA SER A 572 44.78 40.01 17.45
C SER A 572 44.71 41.30 16.61
N THR A 573 43.70 41.40 15.75
CA THR A 573 43.43 42.62 14.97
C THR A 573 42.74 43.69 15.81
N GLY A 574 42.22 43.33 17.00
CA GLY A 574 41.38 44.19 17.83
C GLY A 574 39.94 44.32 17.32
N GLU A 575 39.60 43.73 16.16
CA GLU A 575 38.24 43.70 15.61
C GLU A 575 37.46 42.52 16.21
N ILE A 576 36.29 42.78 16.80
CA ILE A 576 35.44 41.71 17.32
C ILE A 576 34.70 41.06 16.14
N ILE A 577 34.97 39.79 15.87
CA ILE A 577 34.32 39.02 14.80
C ILE A 577 33.11 38.23 15.29
N MET A 578 33.06 37.92 16.58
CA MET A 578 32.02 37.11 17.21
C MET A 578 32.05 37.32 18.73
N PHE A 579 31.00 36.93 19.45
CA PHE A 579 31.03 36.74 20.90
C PHE A 579 30.81 35.26 21.22
N HIS A 580 31.56 34.71 22.17
CA HIS A 580 31.29 33.39 22.76
C HIS A 580 29.90 33.38 23.44
N SER A 581 29.39 32.19 23.72
CA SER A 581 28.10 32.01 24.42
C SER A 581 28.06 32.60 25.83
N ASP A 582 29.23 32.83 26.44
CA ASP A 582 29.39 33.49 27.74
C ASP A 582 29.52 35.03 27.66
N GLY A 583 29.43 35.60 26.44
CA GLY A 583 29.54 37.04 26.19
C GLY A 583 30.98 37.54 26.00
N THR A 584 31.99 36.67 26.02
CA THR A 584 33.38 37.06 25.77
C THR A 584 33.61 37.36 24.28
N PRO A 585 34.16 38.54 23.89
CA PRO A 585 34.43 38.84 22.49
C PRO A 585 35.55 37.95 21.94
N ILE A 586 35.32 37.40 20.75
CA ILE A 586 36.31 36.73 19.91
C ILE A 586 36.84 37.77 18.92
N TYR A 587 38.13 38.05 19.02
CA TYR A 587 38.79 38.99 18.12
C TYR A 587 39.29 38.29 16.86
N GLY A 588 39.21 38.97 15.73
CA GLY A 588 39.89 38.59 14.50
C GLY A 588 41.39 38.45 14.75
N GLN A 589 42.03 37.52 14.04
CA GLN A 589 43.46 37.28 14.14
C GLN A 589 44.09 37.46 12.76
N ASP A 590 45.19 38.22 12.71
CA ASP A 590 46.10 38.25 11.57
C ASP A 590 47.19 37.20 11.83
N CYS A 591 47.05 36.05 11.18
CA CYS A 591 47.90 34.88 11.37
C CYS A 591 48.96 34.80 10.26
N LYS A 592 50.23 34.80 10.66
CA LYS A 592 51.35 34.52 9.75
C LYS A 592 51.89 33.13 9.99
N TYR A 593 52.14 32.40 8.90
CA TYR A 593 52.75 31.08 9.00
C TYR A 593 54.13 31.18 9.67
N ALA A 594 54.29 30.49 10.80
CA ALA A 594 55.47 30.56 11.67
C ALA A 594 56.40 29.34 11.51
N GLY A 595 55.96 28.31 10.78
CA GLY A 595 56.70 27.07 10.56
C GLY A 595 55.85 25.84 10.83
N GLU A 596 56.50 24.69 10.96
CA GLU A 596 55.84 23.44 11.34
C GLU A 596 56.40 22.96 12.69
N GLU A 597 55.54 22.45 13.56
CA GLU A 597 55.97 21.76 14.78
C GLU A 597 55.47 20.32 14.83
N TRP A 598 56.24 19.45 15.49
CA TRP A 598 55.83 18.07 15.69
C TRP A 598 54.81 17.99 16.83
N VAL A 599 53.54 17.85 16.47
CA VAL A 599 52.47 17.56 17.42
C VAL A 599 52.34 16.05 17.55
N SER A 600 52.09 15.58 18.77
CA SER A 600 51.79 14.17 19.03
C SER A 600 50.45 14.03 19.73
N GLN A 601 49.59 13.15 19.23
CA GLN A 601 48.31 12.83 19.85
C GLN A 601 48.18 11.32 20.00
N THR A 602 47.67 10.89 21.14
CA THR A 602 47.21 9.52 21.35
C THR A 602 45.70 9.60 21.53
N HIS A 603 44.94 8.91 20.68
CA HIS A 603 43.50 8.80 20.89
C HIS A 603 43.22 8.03 22.18
N ASP A 604 42.20 8.47 22.92
CA ASP A 604 41.72 7.75 24.10
C ASP A 604 41.36 6.31 23.71
N PRO A 605 41.61 5.32 24.58
CA PRO A 605 41.11 3.96 24.37
C PRO A 605 39.59 3.98 24.17
N ILE A 606 39.09 2.99 23.42
CA ILE A 606 37.66 2.78 23.24
C ILE A 606 37.28 1.33 23.57
N TRP A 607 36.04 1.13 24.00
CA TRP A 607 35.45 -0.18 24.16
C TRP A 607 34.52 -0.44 22.98
N VAL A 608 34.68 -1.58 22.31
CA VAL A 608 33.89 -1.97 21.14
C VAL A 608 33.23 -3.31 21.46
N ASP A 609 31.95 -3.46 21.14
CA ASP A 609 31.26 -4.75 21.28
C ASP A 609 31.98 -5.83 20.46
N GLU A 610 32.09 -7.05 21.00
CA GLU A 610 32.85 -8.13 20.34
C GLU A 610 32.30 -8.43 18.94
N LEU A 611 30.98 -8.32 18.72
CA LEU A 611 30.35 -8.54 17.42
C LEU A 611 30.74 -7.48 16.39
N MET A 612 31.05 -6.26 16.83
CA MET A 612 31.45 -5.15 15.96
C MET A 612 32.96 -5.05 15.77
N GLY A 613 33.74 -5.90 16.44
CA GLY A 613 35.20 -5.90 16.43
C GLY A 613 35.87 -6.37 15.13
N ALA A 614 35.11 -6.60 14.05
CA ALA A 614 35.63 -7.16 12.81
C ALA A 614 36.82 -6.35 12.26
N GLY A 615 37.90 -7.04 11.91
CA GLY A 615 39.12 -6.43 11.36
C GLY A 615 39.95 -5.60 12.34
N ILE A 616 39.49 -5.35 13.58
CA ILE A 616 40.22 -4.57 14.57
C ILE A 616 41.39 -5.41 15.13
N LYS A 617 42.61 -5.06 14.74
CA LYS A 617 43.85 -5.71 15.17
C LYS A 617 45.02 -4.74 15.21
N PRO A 618 46.11 -5.02 15.94
CA PRO A 618 47.28 -4.16 15.95
C PRO A 618 47.75 -3.80 14.52
N GLY A 619 47.95 -2.50 14.27
CA GLY A 619 48.34 -1.96 12.97
C GLY A 619 47.19 -1.54 12.05
N ALA A 620 45.96 -1.98 12.31
CA ALA A 620 44.78 -1.49 11.59
C ALA A 620 44.51 -0.02 11.93
N PHE A 621 43.89 0.72 11.00
CA PHE A 621 43.37 2.06 11.28
C PHE A 621 41.86 1.97 11.50
N VAL A 622 41.38 2.46 12.64
CA VAL A 622 39.95 2.42 13.01
C VAL A 622 39.43 3.84 13.10
N ARG A 623 38.34 4.14 12.38
CA ARG A 623 37.49 5.32 12.57
C ARG A 623 36.26 4.91 13.35
N SER A 624 35.91 5.62 14.42
CA SER A 624 34.78 5.26 15.29
C SER A 624 33.99 6.48 15.78
N THR A 625 32.72 6.27 16.11
CA THR A 625 31.90 7.23 16.89
C THR A 625 32.03 6.92 18.37
N SER A 626 32.24 7.93 19.22
CA SER A 626 32.19 7.77 20.67
C SER A 626 30.74 7.66 21.13
N GLY A 627 30.46 6.76 22.07
CA GLY A 627 29.17 6.61 22.72
C GLY A 627 29.09 7.33 24.04
N ALA A 628 27.93 7.16 24.68
CA ALA A 628 27.60 7.78 25.95
C ALA A 628 27.89 6.84 27.14
N ALA A 629 27.99 5.52 26.90
CA ALA A 629 28.22 4.56 27.95
C ALA A 629 29.71 4.48 28.29
N ARG A 630 30.02 4.00 29.50
CA ARG A 630 31.39 3.77 29.95
C ARG A 630 31.54 2.33 30.40
N HIS A 631 32.62 1.71 29.94
CA HIS A 631 33.09 0.40 30.38
C HIS A 631 34.36 0.61 31.19
N GLY A 632 34.19 0.83 32.50
CA GLY A 632 35.25 1.34 33.37
C GLY A 632 35.60 2.79 33.04
N ASN A 633 36.85 3.06 32.69
CA ASN A 633 37.34 4.40 32.33
C ASN A 633 37.33 4.67 30.83
N VAL A 634 36.74 3.77 30.04
CA VAL A 634 36.77 3.78 28.57
C VAL A 634 35.36 4.00 28.05
N PHE A 635 35.18 4.90 27.09
CA PHE A 635 33.88 5.09 26.43
C PHE A 635 33.59 3.94 25.48
N ASP A 636 32.32 3.54 25.39
CA ASP A 636 31.86 2.72 24.29
C ASP A 636 32.07 3.46 22.96
N ALA A 637 32.27 2.69 21.89
CA ALA A 637 32.41 3.24 20.56
C ALA A 637 31.93 2.25 19.51
N MET A 638 31.36 2.79 18.44
CA MET A 638 31.01 2.01 17.26
C MET A 638 32.05 2.24 16.15
N PRO A 639 32.73 1.19 15.66
CA PRO A 639 33.64 1.34 14.53
C PRO A 639 32.83 1.64 13.26
N VAL A 640 33.15 2.75 12.61
CA VAL A 640 32.54 3.15 11.34
C VAL A 640 33.31 2.54 10.17
N GLU A 641 34.65 2.62 10.21
CA GLU A 641 35.53 2.05 9.19
C GLU A 641 36.73 1.41 9.87
N VAL A 642 37.11 0.23 9.38
CA VAL A 642 38.35 -0.44 9.75
C VAL A 642 39.15 -0.70 8.49
N TRP A 643 40.33 -0.11 8.43
CA TRP A 643 41.27 -0.27 7.33
C TRP A 643 42.43 -1.16 7.78
N ALA A 644 42.94 -1.99 6.88
CA ALA A 644 44.05 -2.90 7.18
C ALA A 644 45.31 -2.16 7.67
N SER A 645 45.46 -0.88 7.28
CA SER A 645 46.58 -0.02 7.64
C SER A 645 46.18 1.46 7.60
N LYS A 646 47.07 2.34 8.11
CA LYS A 646 46.92 3.80 8.06
C LYS A 646 46.82 4.37 6.64
N ASP A 647 47.35 3.68 5.63
CA ASP A 647 47.31 4.14 4.24
C ASP A 647 45.92 4.03 3.59
N LYS A 648 44.94 3.45 4.29
CA LYS A 648 43.54 3.32 3.87
C LYS A 648 43.39 2.74 2.46
N LYS A 649 44.25 1.78 2.07
CA LYS A 649 44.15 1.10 0.76
C LYS A 649 43.19 -0.08 0.72
N GLN A 650 42.94 -0.70 1.88
CA GLN A 650 42.09 -1.88 1.99
C GLN A 650 41.15 -1.72 3.17
N LEU A 651 39.87 -1.49 2.88
CA LEU A 651 38.80 -1.54 3.87
C LEU A 651 38.58 -3.02 4.24
N VAL A 652 38.62 -3.33 5.53
CA VAL A 652 38.45 -4.71 6.04
C VAL A 652 37.18 -4.87 6.88
N ALA A 653 36.63 -3.78 7.40
CA ALA A 653 35.29 -3.77 7.96
C ALA A 653 34.61 -2.41 7.80
N TYR A 654 33.28 -2.41 7.70
CA TYR A 654 32.43 -1.22 7.68
C TYR A 654 31.26 -1.38 8.65
N LEU A 655 31.08 -0.42 9.56
CA LEU A 655 30.09 -0.48 10.65
C LEU A 655 30.20 -1.74 11.52
N GLY A 656 31.38 -2.35 11.59
CA GLY A 656 31.62 -3.62 12.30
C GLY A 656 31.33 -4.88 11.47
N LEU A 657 30.86 -4.76 10.22
CA LEU A 657 30.71 -5.88 9.29
C LEU A 657 32.04 -6.17 8.58
N GLU A 658 32.51 -7.41 8.63
CA GLU A 658 33.67 -7.88 7.84
C GLU A 658 33.35 -7.87 6.34
N LEU A 659 34.32 -7.48 5.50
CA LEU A 659 34.17 -7.31 4.05
C LEU A 659 34.92 -8.34 3.20
#